data_AF-A0A7M2WPY7-F1
#
_entry.id   AF-A0A7M2WPY7-F1
#
_cell.length_a   1.000
_cell.length_b   1.000
_cell.length_c   1.000
_cell.angle_alpha   90.00
_cell.angle_beta   90.00
_cell.angle_gamma   90.00
#
_symmetry.space_group_name_H-M   'P 1'
#
loop_
_entity.id
_entity.type
_entity.pdbx_description
1 polymer ?
#
loop_
_entity_poly.entity_id
_entity_poly.type
_entity_poly.pdbx_seq_one_letter_code
_entity_poly.pdbx_strand_id
1 'polypeptide(L)'
;MRILASNPDTIGDMVLRQPLYRALVAGGHELTLIVRKSVEPIAKLIVPEATTIVLPQEVYCPVDERWEAFVPLVRQAIEFRPDLLLIAPFQWTRFEERLAAELREPRNGLPGVKVAGMSGRLYAGDPYAGQARPSELRLDQTLAVDEDIREADKNALLADMLGCPVASVEPVLVPDDTSRAAAERILAERGLSPGEYWIACVTGTANVPIKAWPATQWAQVLRHWHERYGRRFLFVGLPAERSVVELTLAGMADAATSAAVWMEPDGDVTTLAALAAMSEGYVGHDTGPMHIAAAVGKPVLAIFGGGHKLRFAPRATPSIVLSVRVPCAGCGWACSFEEAHCVQALRPADVLRAIDDLEVGRIVGQDIRLLPLPIDVQDRMTLYAADLARDRLRLLSSAQRQLDLIDPSQIARLTVERNATAQTAEELAQKLSVVSAEVRRLNDVTQKLETQSSDLSKQLQDREQAVVELRRAIEEANQRTNIEAAARKSEVEPLRKEVEQLRHKLSAMEPAPVIVVPARPRRSWRELLVDVVCGKRHYEPKRVPPPMPTIRLVTIVRPGDKDEDICRTIDSAIAEGYPHLEYVLVSNGVPAALNHYTDRVTKIVEPTAEPFGATAEAIATGESDLVAWLDVGTAYEPGALHRAGEYFRDHSMAMAAVFEETSAKDGGWRFHHGWPRVDVDSLRHDGSVTSLPHVFFRRQPYGLIGPINPAKGEAAGWDLLIRFSRRFGIRRVRGHGVYRFAAPAVSELAHVHLGEAINDFNAGFGLAGRIRCRATAVGRELASLLRQWVVRDDWRWPSWVVPEGGVAAPAEPLQTATSPINHRRPDRLLFSSPDVTTGGPEIYRVYRDAAGDAAIACPSIASDRLLTLCTERQRRSGSSVVPSANVPAGEGISVAISPFQRFRGGPRWARIVAALPSPYWRLAGAKAAAETPTGRLRSMVGPELTGDSSVRALVVGCYDGRDMDDIKSTTKWILTGLETNTTAAAEAEAKGHRVFRCNPQDAFMTLPDGEVFDLIFLPSVLEHWDDPAWVLRRLQRLLTPTGRIVIRTPNLDSMLRRRFGPTWWFWQLPYHRVLLGRRGLRLLAAAVDMRVERLKTITDAYTAAASVQLNEIGLAGIVPDGATFEMRIARRGAKWAGWARTLWDRFGRGDEMWAILRLL
;
A
#
# COMPACT_ATOMS: atom_id res chain seq x y z
N MET A 1 29.24 -49.88 -17.51
CA MET A 1 27.91 -49.58 -18.10
C MET A 1 28.03 -48.33 -18.95
N ARG A 2 27.22 -48.23 -20.00
CA ARG A 2 27.02 -47.01 -20.80
C ARG A 2 25.91 -46.18 -20.16
N ILE A 3 26.25 -45.01 -19.64
CA ILE A 3 25.33 -44.13 -18.92
C ILE A 3 25.04 -42.91 -19.79
N LEU A 4 23.78 -42.69 -20.10
CA LEU A 4 23.29 -41.46 -20.72
C LEU A 4 22.71 -40.59 -19.60
N ALA A 5 23.35 -39.45 -19.30
CA ALA A 5 22.87 -38.55 -18.25
C ALA A 5 22.15 -37.34 -18.87
N SER A 6 20.89 -37.10 -18.47
CA SER A 6 20.20 -35.85 -18.80
C SER A 6 20.69 -34.76 -17.86
N ASN A 7 21.21 -33.66 -18.42
CA ASN A 7 21.60 -32.47 -17.67
C ASN A 7 21.24 -31.19 -18.46
N PRO A 8 19.95 -30.90 -18.63
CA PRO A 8 19.49 -29.74 -19.38
C PRO A 8 19.59 -28.43 -18.60
N ASP A 9 20.30 -28.39 -17.46
CA ASP A 9 20.34 -27.26 -16.53
C ASP A 9 21.43 -26.23 -16.92
N THR A 10 21.78 -25.34 -15.99
CA THR A 10 22.67 -24.19 -16.21
C THR A 10 24.14 -24.53 -15.95
N ILE A 11 25.02 -23.57 -16.24
CA ILE A 11 26.48 -23.68 -15.98
C ILE A 11 26.75 -24.01 -14.50
N GLY A 12 26.03 -23.40 -13.56
CA GLY A 12 26.25 -23.63 -12.13
C GLY A 12 25.95 -25.07 -11.73
N ASP A 13 24.84 -25.61 -12.24
CA ASP A 13 24.43 -27.00 -11.99
C ASP A 13 25.44 -28.00 -12.56
N MET A 14 25.96 -27.73 -13.76
CA MET A 14 27.00 -28.54 -14.38
C MET A 14 28.27 -28.58 -13.54
N VAL A 15 28.73 -27.43 -13.03
CA VAL A 15 29.90 -27.35 -12.15
C VAL A 15 29.65 -28.12 -10.85
N LEU A 16 28.49 -27.96 -10.20
CA LEU A 16 28.15 -28.69 -8.97
C LEU A 16 28.01 -30.21 -9.17
N ARG A 17 27.76 -30.68 -10.40
CA ARG A 17 27.68 -32.11 -10.75
C ARG A 17 29.02 -32.72 -11.14
N GLN A 18 30.08 -31.92 -11.23
CA GLN A 18 31.42 -32.40 -11.58
C GLN A 18 31.87 -33.61 -10.72
N PRO A 19 31.69 -33.63 -9.38
CA PRO A 19 32.12 -34.77 -8.58
C PRO A 19 31.39 -36.07 -8.92
N LEU A 20 30.08 -35.99 -9.18
CA LEU A 20 29.26 -37.13 -9.59
C LEU A 20 29.78 -37.72 -10.90
N TYR A 21 29.94 -36.91 -11.93
CA TYR A 21 30.35 -37.40 -13.24
C TYR A 21 31.79 -37.93 -13.25
N ARG A 22 32.70 -37.29 -12.52
CA ARG A 22 34.07 -37.80 -12.33
C ARG A 22 34.08 -39.14 -11.60
N ALA A 23 33.24 -39.33 -10.59
CA ALA A 23 33.14 -40.60 -9.88
C ALA A 23 32.61 -41.71 -10.79
N LEU A 24 31.63 -41.42 -11.67
CA LEU A 24 31.14 -42.41 -12.65
C LEU A 24 32.22 -42.81 -13.65
N VAL A 25 32.98 -41.85 -14.20
CA VAL A 25 34.09 -42.16 -15.12
C VAL A 25 35.18 -42.96 -14.40
N ALA A 26 35.56 -42.58 -13.17
CA ALA A 26 36.52 -43.30 -12.36
C ALA A 26 36.06 -44.72 -11.98
N GLY A 27 34.75 -44.93 -11.84
CA GLY A 27 34.12 -46.24 -11.66
C GLY A 27 34.11 -47.12 -12.93
N GLY A 28 34.66 -46.65 -14.05
CA GLY A 28 34.75 -47.38 -15.30
C GLY A 28 33.48 -47.33 -16.17
N HIS A 29 32.61 -46.34 -15.94
CA HIS A 29 31.43 -46.13 -16.77
C HIS A 29 31.75 -45.28 -18.01
N GLU A 30 31.17 -45.65 -19.16
CA GLU A 30 31.20 -44.83 -20.37
C GLU A 30 30.05 -43.81 -20.27
N LEU A 31 30.35 -42.52 -20.33
CA LEU A 31 29.41 -41.45 -20.01
C LEU A 31 29.12 -40.57 -21.23
N THR A 32 27.84 -40.41 -21.56
CA THR A 32 27.33 -39.39 -22.49
C THR A 32 26.44 -38.41 -21.74
N LEU A 33 26.70 -37.10 -21.89
CA LEU A 33 25.94 -36.03 -21.25
C LEU A 33 25.02 -35.32 -22.26
N ILE A 34 23.72 -35.23 -21.97
CA ILE A 34 22.81 -34.36 -22.71
C ILE A 34 22.86 -32.97 -22.07
N VAL A 35 23.32 -31.97 -22.83
CA VAL A 35 23.61 -30.63 -22.30
C VAL A 35 23.09 -29.53 -23.21
N ARG A 36 22.88 -28.33 -22.66
CA ARG A 36 22.64 -27.12 -23.47
C ARG A 36 23.89 -26.76 -24.26
N LYS A 37 23.70 -26.08 -25.39
CA LYS A 37 24.80 -25.56 -26.22
C LYS A 37 25.77 -24.68 -25.41
N SER A 38 25.26 -23.75 -24.60
CA SER A 38 26.07 -22.86 -23.76
C SER A 38 26.82 -23.56 -22.62
N VAL A 39 26.41 -24.78 -22.26
CA VAL A 39 27.02 -25.58 -21.18
C VAL A 39 28.02 -26.60 -21.74
N GLU A 40 27.96 -26.91 -23.04
CA GLU A 40 28.86 -27.88 -23.66
C GLU A 40 30.35 -27.57 -23.45
N PRO A 41 30.85 -26.32 -23.61
CA PRO A 41 32.27 -26.03 -23.42
C PRO A 41 32.74 -26.30 -21.98
N ILE A 42 31.92 -25.97 -20.98
CA ILE A 42 32.28 -26.20 -19.58
C ILE A 42 32.22 -27.70 -19.24
N ALA A 43 31.27 -28.44 -19.80
CA ALA A 43 31.15 -29.90 -19.60
C ALA A 43 32.41 -30.64 -20.07
N LYS A 44 32.95 -30.26 -21.24
CA LYS A 44 34.20 -30.81 -21.78
C LYS A 44 35.43 -30.48 -20.93
N LEU A 45 35.37 -29.39 -20.15
CA LEU A 45 36.46 -29.01 -19.25
C LEU A 45 36.42 -29.78 -17.94
N ILE A 46 35.23 -30.01 -17.38
CA ILE A 46 35.08 -30.67 -16.08
C ILE A 46 35.13 -32.20 -16.14
N VAL A 47 34.71 -32.79 -17.27
CA VAL A 47 34.69 -34.23 -17.53
C VAL A 47 35.09 -34.49 -18.99
N PRO A 48 36.37 -34.30 -19.36
CA PRO A 48 36.83 -34.42 -20.75
C PRO A 48 36.66 -35.82 -21.34
N GLU A 49 36.53 -36.85 -20.50
CA GLU A 49 36.31 -38.24 -20.92
C GLU A 49 34.86 -38.50 -21.38
N ALA A 50 33.92 -37.63 -21.02
CA ALA A 50 32.51 -37.77 -21.40
C ALA A 50 32.24 -37.20 -22.79
N THR A 51 31.43 -37.89 -23.57
CA THR A 51 30.87 -37.34 -24.81
C THR A 51 29.67 -36.45 -24.50
N THR A 52 29.37 -35.48 -25.36
CA THR A 52 28.23 -34.57 -25.21
C THR A 52 27.26 -34.73 -26.37
N ILE A 53 25.96 -34.70 -26.05
CA ILE A 53 24.88 -34.52 -27.02
C ILE A 53 24.21 -33.18 -26.72
N VAL A 54 24.27 -32.25 -27.67
CA VAL A 54 23.74 -30.90 -27.50
C VAL A 54 22.23 -30.89 -27.73
N LEU A 55 21.49 -30.29 -26.81
CA LEU A 55 20.06 -30.05 -26.96
C LEU A 55 19.80 -29.15 -28.17
N PRO A 56 18.93 -29.56 -29.11
CA PRO A 56 18.64 -28.76 -30.31
C PRO A 56 17.75 -27.56 -30.02
N GLN A 57 16.98 -27.59 -28.93
CA GLN A 57 16.11 -26.51 -28.46
C GLN A 57 15.99 -26.53 -26.93
N GLU A 58 15.42 -25.46 -26.37
CA GLU A 58 15.10 -25.30 -24.95
C GLU A 58 14.08 -26.33 -24.45
N VAL A 59 14.26 -26.84 -23.23
CA VAL A 59 13.39 -27.88 -22.64
C VAL A 59 12.31 -27.32 -21.69
N TYR A 60 12.34 -26.02 -21.40
CA TYR A 60 11.35 -25.33 -20.56
C TYR A 60 10.17 -24.77 -21.37
N CYS A 61 9.90 -25.32 -22.56
CA CYS A 61 8.77 -24.95 -23.43
C CYS A 61 7.77 -26.12 -23.55
N PRO A 62 6.64 -25.99 -24.29
CA PRO A 62 5.75 -27.11 -24.61
C PRO A 62 6.49 -28.19 -25.45
N VAL A 63 7.20 -29.10 -24.77
CA VAL A 63 8.10 -30.09 -25.39
C VAL A 63 7.35 -31.01 -26.36
N ASP A 64 6.13 -31.42 -26.00
CA ASP A 64 5.32 -32.34 -26.82
C ASP A 64 5.01 -31.75 -28.22
N GLU A 65 4.73 -30.44 -28.29
CA GLU A 65 4.45 -29.74 -29.56
C GLU A 65 5.70 -29.58 -30.44
N ARG A 66 6.89 -29.66 -29.83
CA ARG A 66 8.19 -29.43 -30.49
C ARG A 66 9.05 -30.68 -30.56
N TRP A 67 8.48 -31.86 -30.28
CA TRP A 67 9.24 -33.10 -30.14
C TRP A 67 10.06 -33.47 -31.37
N GLU A 68 9.59 -33.11 -32.57
CA GLU A 68 10.29 -33.35 -33.84
C GLU A 68 11.73 -32.80 -33.85
N ALA A 69 11.97 -31.66 -33.18
CA ALA A 69 13.30 -31.07 -33.09
C ALA A 69 14.28 -31.93 -32.29
N PHE A 70 13.78 -32.73 -31.35
CA PHE A 70 14.60 -33.61 -30.50
C PHE A 70 14.84 -35.00 -31.11
N VAL A 71 14.16 -35.36 -32.21
CA VAL A 71 14.32 -36.66 -32.88
C VAL A 71 15.77 -36.97 -33.26
N PRO A 72 16.59 -36.04 -33.81
CA PRO A 72 18.00 -36.30 -34.08
C PRO A 72 18.81 -36.63 -32.82
N LEU A 73 18.52 -35.95 -31.70
CA LEU A 73 19.14 -36.23 -30.39
C LEU A 73 18.73 -37.62 -29.90
N VAL A 74 17.46 -37.98 -30.01
CA VAL A 74 16.96 -39.31 -29.62
C VAL A 74 17.65 -40.41 -30.45
N ARG A 75 17.91 -40.18 -31.74
CA ARG A 75 18.68 -41.14 -32.57
C ARG A 75 20.11 -41.32 -32.05
N GLN A 76 20.81 -40.23 -31.73
CA GLN A 76 22.15 -40.29 -31.14
C GLN A 76 22.15 -41.03 -29.79
N ALA A 77 21.13 -40.78 -28.95
CA ALA A 77 20.94 -41.51 -27.71
C ALA A 77 20.73 -43.02 -27.92
N ILE A 78 19.96 -43.41 -28.94
CA ILE A 78 19.76 -44.83 -29.30
C ILE A 78 21.04 -45.46 -29.85
N GLU A 79 21.79 -44.74 -30.69
CA GLU A 79 23.07 -45.20 -31.25
C GLU A 79 24.13 -45.43 -30.16
N PHE A 80 24.11 -44.62 -29.10
CA PHE A 80 24.94 -44.83 -27.92
C PHE A 80 24.59 -46.11 -27.14
N ARG A 81 23.40 -46.70 -27.32
CA ARG A 81 22.96 -47.93 -26.64
C ARG A 81 23.16 -47.89 -25.11
N PRO A 82 22.54 -46.94 -24.39
CA PRO A 82 22.72 -46.81 -22.95
C PRO A 82 22.17 -48.02 -22.19
N ASP A 83 22.89 -48.47 -21.17
CA ASP A 83 22.38 -49.42 -20.17
C ASP A 83 21.47 -48.70 -19.16
N LEU A 84 21.74 -47.40 -18.94
CA LEU A 84 21.08 -46.56 -17.95
C LEU A 84 20.88 -45.14 -18.47
N LEU A 85 19.65 -44.62 -18.34
CA LEU A 85 19.33 -43.21 -18.41
C LEU A 85 19.35 -42.62 -16.99
N LEU A 86 20.30 -41.72 -16.71
CA LEU A 86 20.42 -41.03 -15.44
C LEU A 86 19.77 -39.65 -15.52
N ILE A 87 18.73 -39.42 -14.74
CA ILE A 87 18.11 -38.10 -14.57
C ILE A 87 18.77 -37.44 -13.36
N ALA A 88 19.78 -36.63 -13.63
CA ALA A 88 20.60 -35.98 -12.61
C ALA A 88 19.89 -34.81 -11.88
N PRO A 89 19.04 -33.99 -12.53
CA PRO A 89 18.34 -32.90 -11.85
C PRO A 89 17.29 -33.36 -10.85
N PHE A 90 17.19 -32.66 -9.71
CA PHE A 90 16.05 -32.81 -8.80
C PHE A 90 14.74 -32.25 -9.40
N GLN A 91 14.83 -31.27 -10.30
CA GLN A 91 13.68 -30.75 -11.06
C GLN A 91 13.83 -31.11 -12.54
N TRP A 92 13.23 -32.23 -12.93
CA TRP A 92 13.03 -32.68 -14.32
C TRP A 92 11.95 -31.91 -15.08
N THR A 93 12.00 -31.95 -16.41
CA THR A 93 11.03 -31.35 -17.34
C THR A 93 10.26 -32.43 -18.10
N ARG A 94 9.31 -32.03 -18.96
CA ARG A 94 8.62 -32.99 -19.86
C ARG A 94 9.57 -33.68 -20.86
N PHE A 95 10.73 -33.08 -21.13
CA PHE A 95 11.74 -33.68 -22.00
C PHE A 95 12.26 -35.00 -21.42
N GLU A 96 12.60 -35.06 -20.13
CA GLU A 96 13.07 -36.30 -19.49
C GLU A 96 12.03 -37.43 -19.56
N GLU A 97 10.75 -37.11 -19.29
CA GLU A 97 9.67 -38.10 -19.33
C GLU A 97 9.51 -38.68 -20.73
N ARG A 98 9.49 -37.81 -21.74
CA ARG A 98 9.32 -38.24 -23.13
C ARG A 98 10.55 -38.98 -23.64
N LEU A 99 11.76 -38.53 -23.30
CA LEU A 99 13.00 -39.23 -23.63
C LEU A 99 13.04 -40.62 -23.00
N ALA A 100 12.67 -40.74 -21.72
CA ALA A 100 12.58 -42.03 -21.04
C ALA A 100 11.56 -42.96 -21.70
N ALA A 101 10.39 -42.45 -22.11
CA ALA A 101 9.39 -43.23 -22.83
C ALA A 101 9.92 -43.76 -24.18
N GLU A 102 10.62 -42.93 -24.96
CA GLU A 102 11.20 -43.35 -26.25
C GLU A 102 12.30 -44.41 -26.09
N LEU A 103 13.07 -44.37 -25.00
CA LEU A 103 14.18 -45.30 -24.74
C LEU A 103 13.77 -46.59 -24.01
N ARG A 104 12.60 -46.61 -23.36
CA ARG A 104 12.10 -47.78 -22.62
C ARG A 104 11.50 -48.87 -23.50
N GLU A 105 10.92 -48.49 -24.63
CA GLU A 105 10.34 -49.46 -25.55
C GLU A 105 11.44 -50.32 -26.18
N PRO A 106 11.36 -51.66 -26.12
CA PRO A 106 12.29 -52.54 -26.81
C PRO A 106 12.28 -52.25 -28.31
N ARG A 107 13.46 -52.01 -28.90
CA ARG A 107 13.59 -51.68 -30.33
C ARG A 107 14.64 -52.57 -30.99
N ASN A 108 14.29 -53.18 -32.12
CA ASN A 108 15.22 -53.94 -32.97
C ASN A 108 16.07 -54.99 -32.22
N GLY A 109 15.50 -55.68 -31.24
CA GLY A 109 16.21 -56.72 -30.46
C GLY A 109 17.08 -56.20 -29.30
N LEU A 110 17.07 -54.89 -29.02
CA LEU A 110 17.70 -54.31 -27.84
C LEU A 110 16.72 -54.27 -26.64
N PRO A 111 17.19 -54.59 -25.42
CA PRO A 111 16.37 -54.43 -24.21
C PRO A 111 16.10 -52.95 -23.93
N GLY A 112 14.96 -52.67 -23.28
CA GLY A 112 14.62 -51.31 -22.85
C GLY A 112 15.60 -50.74 -21.83
N VAL A 113 15.82 -49.43 -21.88
CA VAL A 113 16.80 -48.72 -21.04
C VAL A 113 16.25 -48.53 -19.62
N LYS A 114 17.06 -48.85 -18.59
CA LYS A 114 16.72 -48.56 -17.20
C LYS A 114 16.83 -47.06 -16.92
N VAL A 115 16.02 -46.54 -16.02
CA VAL A 115 16.01 -45.12 -15.66
C VAL A 115 16.26 -44.97 -14.17
N ALA A 116 17.28 -44.19 -13.80
CA ALA A 116 17.58 -43.85 -12.42
C ALA A 116 17.55 -42.33 -12.21
N GLY A 117 17.22 -41.89 -11.00
CA GLY A 117 17.19 -40.48 -10.67
C GLY A 117 16.83 -40.22 -9.22
N MET A 118 16.55 -38.97 -8.88
CA MET A 118 16.11 -38.56 -7.55
C MET A 118 14.58 -38.56 -7.44
N SER A 119 14.02 -38.48 -6.23
CA SER A 119 12.58 -38.34 -5.93
C SER A 119 12.01 -36.96 -6.30
N GLY A 120 12.60 -36.33 -7.31
CA GLY A 120 12.29 -35.00 -7.79
C GLY A 120 10.86 -34.83 -8.30
N ARG A 121 10.52 -33.60 -8.70
CA ARG A 121 9.18 -33.25 -9.23
C ARG A 121 9.28 -32.42 -10.50
N LEU A 122 8.30 -32.57 -11.40
CA LEU A 122 8.29 -31.86 -12.67
C LEU A 122 8.43 -30.36 -12.43
N TYR A 123 9.15 -29.71 -13.33
CA TYR A 123 9.26 -28.27 -13.36
C TYR A 123 7.86 -27.68 -13.60
N ALA A 124 7.47 -26.73 -12.74
CA ALA A 124 6.14 -26.12 -12.71
C ALA A 124 5.95 -25.08 -13.82
N GLY A 125 6.34 -25.36 -15.07
CA GLY A 125 6.25 -24.38 -16.16
C GLY A 125 6.80 -23.00 -15.78
N ASP A 126 6.28 -21.94 -16.39
CA ASP A 126 6.53 -20.56 -15.97
C ASP A 126 6.45 -20.45 -14.42
N PRO A 127 7.44 -19.91 -13.70
CA PRO A 127 7.38 -19.70 -12.25
C PRO A 127 6.14 -18.89 -11.79
N TYR A 128 5.41 -18.25 -12.71
CA TYR A 128 4.15 -17.56 -12.46
C TYR A 128 2.88 -18.40 -12.73
N ALA A 129 3.00 -19.64 -13.23
CA ALA A 129 1.90 -20.49 -13.69
C ALA A 129 1.72 -21.78 -12.86
N GLY A 130 1.20 -21.63 -11.64
CA GLY A 130 0.55 -22.73 -10.90
C GLY A 130 1.46 -23.83 -10.35
N GLN A 131 0.84 -24.91 -9.84
CA GLN A 131 1.56 -26.05 -9.25
C GLN A 131 1.98 -27.06 -10.34
N ALA A 132 3.21 -27.57 -10.25
CA ALA A 132 3.70 -28.66 -11.09
C ALA A 132 2.78 -29.90 -10.98
N ARG A 133 2.49 -30.52 -12.12
CA ARG A 133 1.84 -31.84 -12.14
C ARG A 133 2.82 -32.90 -11.59
N PRO A 134 2.33 -33.95 -10.93
CA PRO A 134 3.16 -35.11 -10.61
C PRO A 134 3.76 -35.71 -11.88
N SER A 135 5.02 -36.15 -11.81
CA SER A 135 5.62 -36.90 -12.92
C SER A 135 4.93 -38.24 -13.10
N GLU A 136 4.71 -38.63 -14.35
CA GLU A 136 4.21 -39.97 -14.71
C GLU A 136 5.37 -40.98 -14.85
N LEU A 137 6.61 -40.50 -14.85
CA LEU A 137 7.80 -41.32 -15.02
C LEU A 137 8.07 -42.17 -13.76
N ARG A 138 8.00 -43.48 -13.93
CA ARG A 138 8.41 -44.44 -12.91
C ARG A 138 9.91 -44.70 -13.03
N LEU A 139 10.72 -44.31 -12.06
CA LEU A 139 12.15 -44.64 -12.03
C LEU A 139 12.36 -46.11 -11.62
N ASP A 140 13.30 -46.80 -12.26
CA ASP A 140 13.72 -48.16 -11.87
C ASP A 140 14.58 -48.14 -10.60
N GLN A 141 15.32 -47.04 -10.40
CA GLN A 141 16.10 -46.79 -9.19
C GLN A 141 15.93 -45.32 -8.76
N THR A 142 15.51 -45.09 -7.52
CA THR A 142 15.16 -43.75 -7.02
C THR A 142 15.98 -43.39 -5.78
N LEU A 143 16.62 -42.22 -5.80
CA LEU A 143 17.16 -41.58 -4.60
C LEU A 143 16.07 -40.76 -3.91
N ALA A 144 15.60 -41.17 -2.74
CA ALA A 144 14.73 -40.32 -1.93
C ALA A 144 15.57 -39.23 -1.25
N VAL A 145 15.37 -37.96 -1.64
CA VAL A 145 16.05 -36.79 -1.05
C VAL A 145 15.08 -35.63 -0.87
N ASP A 146 15.29 -34.85 0.18
CA ASP A 146 14.57 -33.60 0.39
C ASP A 146 15.09 -32.50 -0.56
N GLU A 147 14.18 -31.63 -1.00
CA GLU A 147 14.53 -30.53 -1.93
C GLU A 147 15.53 -29.54 -1.33
N ASP A 148 15.48 -29.34 -0.01
CA ASP A 148 16.29 -28.37 0.73
C ASP A 148 17.75 -28.82 0.92
N ILE A 149 18.07 -30.08 0.62
CA ILE A 149 19.46 -30.58 0.64
C ILE A 149 20.27 -29.83 -0.43
N ARG A 150 21.53 -29.47 -0.13
CA ARG A 150 22.38 -28.77 -1.09
C ARG A 150 22.63 -29.64 -2.33
N GLU A 151 22.65 -29.03 -3.52
CA GLU A 151 22.76 -29.81 -4.77
C GLU A 151 24.02 -30.69 -4.82
N ALA A 152 25.17 -30.21 -4.36
CA ALA A 152 26.39 -31.02 -4.33
C ALA A 152 26.26 -32.29 -3.45
N ASP A 153 25.49 -32.23 -2.35
CA ASP A 153 25.28 -33.39 -1.48
C ASP A 153 24.32 -34.39 -2.15
N LYS A 154 23.29 -33.91 -2.86
CA LYS A 154 22.40 -34.77 -3.66
C LYS A 154 23.19 -35.52 -4.74
N ASN A 155 24.11 -34.82 -5.41
CA ASN A 155 24.96 -35.41 -6.45
C ASN A 155 25.88 -36.50 -5.88
N ALA A 156 26.43 -36.28 -4.68
CA ALA A 156 27.24 -37.28 -3.98
C ALA A 156 26.43 -38.55 -3.62
N LEU A 157 25.23 -38.37 -3.08
CA LEU A 157 24.31 -39.47 -2.76
C LEU A 157 23.85 -40.22 -4.02
N LEU A 158 23.65 -39.51 -5.14
CA LEU A 158 23.30 -40.12 -6.42
C LEU A 158 24.46 -40.97 -6.97
N ALA A 159 25.70 -40.54 -6.79
CA ALA A 159 26.89 -41.29 -7.18
C ALA A 159 27.04 -42.57 -6.32
N ASP A 160 26.85 -42.45 -5.00
CA ASP A 160 26.89 -43.58 -4.06
C ASP A 160 25.82 -44.64 -4.37
N MET A 161 24.60 -44.20 -4.72
CA MET A 161 23.53 -45.09 -5.14
C MET A 161 23.85 -45.89 -6.41
N LEU A 162 24.72 -45.37 -7.28
CA LEU A 162 25.23 -46.05 -8.46
C LEU A 162 26.51 -46.87 -8.19
N GLY A 163 26.93 -46.99 -6.92
CA GLY A 163 28.12 -47.71 -6.51
C GLY A 163 29.44 -46.97 -6.76
N CYS A 164 29.37 -45.66 -7.02
CA CYS A 164 30.52 -44.80 -7.33
C CYS A 164 30.61 -43.64 -6.33
N PRO A 165 30.94 -43.87 -5.05
CA PRO A 165 31.00 -42.81 -4.05
C PRO A 165 32.02 -41.74 -4.44
N VAL A 166 31.66 -40.46 -4.25
CA VAL A 166 32.56 -39.33 -4.55
C VAL A 166 33.65 -39.20 -3.48
N ALA A 167 34.88 -38.88 -3.90
CA ALA A 167 35.99 -38.65 -2.97
C ALA A 167 35.89 -37.28 -2.25
N SER A 168 35.29 -36.29 -2.92
CA SER A 168 35.02 -34.95 -2.37
C SER A 168 33.75 -34.41 -3.00
N VAL A 169 32.99 -33.62 -2.24
CA VAL A 169 31.81 -32.88 -2.74
C VAL A 169 32.18 -31.52 -3.32
N GLU A 170 33.44 -31.08 -3.18
CA GLU A 170 33.93 -29.84 -3.74
C GLU A 170 34.25 -30.04 -5.22
N PRO A 171 33.61 -29.29 -6.14
CA PRO A 171 33.90 -29.41 -7.55
C PRO A 171 35.29 -28.86 -7.85
N VAL A 172 35.98 -29.49 -8.80
CA VAL A 172 37.31 -29.04 -9.26
C VAL A 172 37.25 -28.70 -10.74
N LEU A 173 37.74 -27.52 -11.07
CA LEU A 173 37.87 -27.04 -12.44
C LEU A 173 39.29 -26.58 -12.71
N VAL A 174 39.88 -27.06 -13.81
CA VAL A 174 41.22 -26.66 -14.25
C VAL A 174 41.10 -26.09 -15.66
N PRO A 175 41.35 -24.79 -15.87
CA PRO A 175 41.35 -24.20 -17.21
C PRO A 175 42.51 -24.74 -18.06
N ASP A 176 42.23 -25.00 -19.33
CA ASP A 176 43.22 -25.40 -20.34
C ASP A 176 44.13 -24.22 -20.75
N ASP A 177 45.25 -24.54 -21.42
CA ASP A 177 46.26 -23.55 -21.82
C ASP A 177 45.75 -22.51 -22.83
N THR A 178 44.79 -22.88 -23.69
CA THR A 178 44.19 -21.96 -24.67
C THR A 178 43.33 -20.92 -23.96
N SER A 179 42.51 -21.36 -23.01
CA SER A 179 41.68 -20.52 -22.15
C SER A 179 42.55 -19.60 -21.28
N ARG A 180 43.69 -20.09 -20.76
CA ARG A 180 44.67 -19.27 -20.02
C ARG A 180 45.28 -18.17 -20.88
N ALA A 181 45.76 -18.51 -22.08
CA ALA A 181 46.34 -17.51 -22.99
C ALA A 181 45.32 -16.44 -23.42
N ALA A 182 44.04 -16.82 -23.59
CA ALA A 182 42.97 -15.87 -23.87
C ALA A 182 42.71 -14.93 -22.68
N ALA A 183 42.65 -15.47 -21.45
CA ALA A 183 42.50 -14.68 -20.24
C ALA A 183 43.66 -13.69 -20.04
N GLU A 184 44.91 -14.11 -20.22
CA GLU A 184 46.08 -13.24 -20.12
C GLU A 184 46.03 -12.06 -21.08
N ARG A 185 45.58 -12.29 -22.32
CA ARG A 185 45.39 -11.23 -23.31
C ARG A 185 44.33 -10.21 -22.86
N ILE A 186 43.19 -10.71 -22.38
CA ILE A 186 42.10 -9.85 -21.87
C ILE A 186 42.60 -9.03 -20.68
N LEU A 187 43.33 -9.63 -19.75
CA LEU A 187 43.88 -8.92 -18.59
C LEU A 187 44.85 -7.82 -19.02
N ALA A 188 45.76 -8.12 -19.95
CA ALA A 188 46.71 -7.14 -20.50
C ALA A 188 45.98 -5.96 -21.19
N GLU A 189 44.97 -6.23 -22.01
CA GLU A 189 44.15 -5.20 -22.67
C GLU A 189 43.38 -4.32 -21.66
N ARG A 190 43.07 -4.85 -20.48
CA ARG A 190 42.37 -4.15 -19.40
C ARG A 190 43.31 -3.55 -18.35
N GLY A 191 44.62 -3.66 -18.53
CA GLY A 191 45.62 -3.15 -17.59
C GLY A 191 45.60 -3.85 -16.22
N LEU A 192 45.24 -5.13 -16.19
CA LEU A 192 45.22 -5.98 -15.00
C LEU A 192 46.29 -7.07 -15.11
N SER A 193 46.85 -7.49 -13.96
CA SER A 193 47.74 -8.65 -13.88
C SER A 193 47.05 -9.80 -13.14
N PRO A 194 47.45 -11.07 -13.38
CA PRO A 194 47.01 -12.20 -12.56
C PRO A 194 47.27 -11.94 -11.07
N GLY A 195 46.28 -12.23 -10.23
CA GLY A 195 46.36 -12.07 -8.77
C GLY A 195 46.14 -10.64 -8.25
N GLU A 196 45.74 -9.68 -9.10
CA GLU A 196 45.52 -8.28 -8.66
C GLU A 196 44.05 -7.87 -8.57
N TYR A 197 43.10 -8.77 -8.87
CA TYR A 197 41.69 -8.43 -8.99
C TYR A 197 40.74 -9.50 -8.45
N TRP A 198 39.54 -9.05 -8.12
CA TRP A 198 38.39 -9.89 -7.82
C TRP A 198 37.42 -9.91 -9.00
N ILE A 199 36.81 -11.06 -9.29
CA ILE A 199 35.69 -11.13 -10.24
C ILE A 199 34.46 -10.51 -9.58
N ALA A 200 33.82 -9.55 -10.25
CA ALA A 200 32.63 -8.86 -9.77
C ALA A 200 31.41 -9.12 -10.67
N CYS A 201 30.37 -9.78 -10.14
CA CYS A 201 29.12 -10.04 -10.87
C CYS A 201 27.92 -9.46 -10.10
N VAL A 202 27.54 -8.22 -10.43
CA VAL A 202 26.65 -7.37 -9.62
C VAL A 202 25.18 -7.32 -10.07
N THR A 203 24.83 -7.98 -11.18
CA THR A 203 23.54 -7.79 -11.88
C THR A 203 22.47 -8.83 -11.55
N GLY A 204 22.83 -9.90 -10.84
CA GLY A 204 21.90 -10.95 -10.43
C GLY A 204 21.20 -11.64 -11.60
N THR A 205 21.95 -12.25 -12.53
CA THR A 205 21.48 -12.97 -13.75
C THR A 205 20.33 -12.30 -14.53
N ALA A 206 20.59 -11.90 -15.78
CA ALA A 206 19.60 -11.35 -16.71
C ALA A 206 18.21 -12.05 -16.73
N ASN A 207 18.16 -13.37 -16.52
CA ASN A 207 16.91 -14.16 -16.57
C ASN A 207 16.10 -14.17 -15.26
N VAL A 208 16.65 -13.69 -14.14
CA VAL A 208 15.94 -13.62 -12.84
C VAL A 208 16.22 -12.27 -12.15
N PRO A 209 15.68 -11.15 -12.68
CA PRO A 209 16.01 -9.80 -12.21
C PRO A 209 15.74 -9.57 -10.72
N ILE A 210 14.84 -10.36 -10.14
CA ILE A 210 14.48 -10.31 -8.73
C ILE A 210 15.65 -10.66 -7.79
N LYS A 211 16.71 -11.29 -8.31
CA LYS A 211 17.96 -11.58 -7.58
C LYS A 211 18.87 -10.36 -7.43
N ALA A 212 18.61 -9.26 -8.13
CA ALA A 212 19.52 -8.11 -8.17
C ALA A 212 19.49 -7.31 -6.86
N TRP A 213 20.68 -7.11 -6.27
CA TRP A 213 20.89 -6.15 -5.20
C TRP A 213 21.21 -4.77 -5.81
N PRO A 214 20.74 -3.64 -5.23
CA PRO A 214 20.79 -2.36 -5.92
C PRO A 214 22.21 -1.93 -6.31
N ALA A 215 22.38 -1.44 -7.55
CA ALA A 215 23.67 -0.99 -8.09
C ALA A 215 24.33 0.10 -7.22
N THR A 216 23.55 0.99 -6.61
CA THR A 216 24.05 2.02 -5.69
C THR A 216 24.65 1.42 -4.41
N GLN A 217 24.12 0.30 -3.94
CA GLN A 217 24.63 -0.41 -2.77
C GLN A 217 25.88 -1.22 -3.11
N TRP A 218 25.90 -1.87 -4.29
CA TRP A 218 27.14 -2.47 -4.82
C TRP A 218 28.26 -1.44 -4.95
N ALA A 219 27.98 -0.27 -5.53
CA ALA A 219 28.96 0.80 -5.69
C ALA A 219 29.52 1.26 -4.34
N GLN A 220 28.66 1.43 -3.33
CA GLN A 220 29.09 1.80 -1.98
C GLN A 220 30.04 0.77 -1.36
N VAL A 221 29.72 -0.51 -1.48
CA VAL A 221 30.49 -1.60 -0.88
C VAL A 221 31.83 -1.79 -1.60
N LEU A 222 31.82 -1.86 -2.93
CA LEU A 222 33.04 -2.08 -3.72
C LEU A 222 33.99 -0.88 -3.64
N ARG A 223 33.46 0.35 -3.61
CA ARG A 223 34.28 1.55 -3.37
C ARG A 223 34.96 1.50 -2.00
N HIS A 224 34.22 1.16 -0.94
CA HIS A 224 34.82 1.04 0.39
C HIS A 224 35.89 -0.05 0.44
N TRP A 225 35.66 -1.18 -0.21
CA TRP A 225 36.62 -2.28 -0.28
C TRP A 225 37.91 -1.83 -0.99
N HIS A 226 37.77 -1.10 -2.10
CA HIS A 226 38.90 -0.48 -2.79
C HIS A 226 39.65 0.52 -1.91
N GLU A 227 38.95 1.51 -1.34
CA GLU A 227 39.56 2.59 -0.54
C GLU A 227 40.29 2.06 0.70
N ARG A 228 39.75 1.01 1.34
CA ARG A 228 40.27 0.47 2.59
C ARG A 228 41.38 -0.57 2.40
N TYR A 229 41.24 -1.45 1.41
CA TYR A 229 42.11 -2.62 1.23
C TYR A 229 42.86 -2.61 -0.11
N GLY A 230 42.64 -1.62 -0.97
CA GLY A 230 43.32 -1.50 -2.27
C GLY A 230 42.86 -2.51 -3.32
N ARG A 231 41.73 -3.21 -3.11
CA ARG A 231 41.26 -4.24 -4.06
C ARG A 231 40.82 -3.64 -5.40
N ARG A 232 41.11 -4.36 -6.49
CA ARG A 232 40.67 -4.04 -7.85
C ARG A 232 39.62 -5.05 -8.29
N PHE A 233 38.77 -4.66 -9.24
CA PHE A 233 37.64 -5.48 -9.67
C PHE A 233 37.60 -5.63 -11.19
N LEU A 234 37.40 -6.87 -11.65
CA LEU A 234 37.05 -7.20 -13.02
C LEU A 234 35.56 -7.53 -13.05
N PHE A 235 34.76 -6.62 -13.58
CA PHE A 235 33.34 -6.82 -13.78
C PHE A 235 33.11 -7.78 -14.94
N VAL A 236 32.35 -8.84 -14.68
CA VAL A 236 31.98 -9.84 -15.68
C VAL A 236 30.47 -9.93 -15.76
N GLY A 237 29.94 -9.87 -16.97
CA GLY A 237 28.51 -10.06 -17.24
C GLY A 237 28.24 -10.28 -18.72
N LEU A 238 26.96 -10.46 -19.06
CA LEU A 238 26.48 -10.52 -20.43
C LEU A 238 26.35 -9.09 -21.01
N PRO A 239 26.37 -8.91 -22.34
CA PRO A 239 26.16 -7.58 -22.95
C PRO A 239 24.86 -6.88 -22.50
N ALA A 240 23.80 -7.65 -22.24
CA ALA A 240 22.52 -7.13 -21.75
C ALA A 240 22.58 -6.56 -20.33
N GLU A 241 23.61 -6.91 -19.55
CA GLU A 241 23.79 -6.51 -18.15
C GLU A 241 24.60 -5.21 -18.00
N ARG A 242 25.05 -4.65 -19.13
CA ARG A 242 25.96 -3.51 -19.20
C ARG A 242 25.51 -2.28 -18.45
N SER A 243 24.24 -1.91 -18.57
CA SER A 243 23.70 -0.70 -17.95
C SER A 243 23.82 -0.72 -16.43
N VAL A 244 23.60 -1.86 -15.79
CA VAL A 244 23.66 -2.00 -14.32
C VAL A 244 25.10 -1.95 -13.82
N VAL A 245 26.02 -2.57 -14.54
CA VAL A 245 27.46 -2.50 -14.23
C VAL A 245 27.99 -1.08 -14.42
N GLU A 246 27.62 -0.39 -15.51
CA GLU A 246 28.02 1.00 -15.76
C GLU A 246 27.50 1.94 -14.66
N LEU A 247 26.28 1.73 -14.16
CA LEU A 247 25.76 2.47 -13.01
C LEU A 247 26.55 2.19 -11.73
N THR A 248 26.96 0.95 -11.51
CA THR A 248 27.79 0.56 -10.36
C THR A 248 29.16 1.22 -10.43
N LEU A 249 29.81 1.14 -11.59
CA LEU A 249 31.10 1.79 -11.87
C LEU A 249 31.02 3.31 -11.67
N ALA A 250 29.97 3.96 -12.20
CA ALA A 250 29.76 5.40 -12.03
C ALA A 250 29.61 5.79 -10.55
N GLY A 251 28.98 4.95 -9.73
CA GLY A 251 28.85 5.16 -8.29
C GLY A 251 30.15 4.97 -7.49
N MET A 252 31.13 4.23 -8.04
CA MET A 252 32.44 4.01 -7.42
C MET A 252 33.39 5.21 -7.56
N ALA A 253 33.11 6.16 -8.47
CA ALA A 253 33.96 7.33 -8.77
C ALA A 253 35.39 6.96 -9.25
N ASP A 254 36.37 7.89 -9.16
CA ASP A 254 37.78 7.70 -9.55
C ASP A 254 38.58 6.73 -8.64
N ALA A 255 37.89 5.96 -7.78
CA ALA A 255 38.47 4.91 -6.95
C ALA A 255 38.98 3.75 -7.85
N ALA A 256 40.24 3.87 -8.24
CA ALA A 256 41.07 3.17 -9.23
C ALA A 256 40.61 1.83 -9.89
N THR A 257 40.93 1.73 -11.19
CA THR A 257 41.05 0.52 -12.04
C THR A 257 39.98 -0.56 -11.86
N SER A 258 38.76 -0.24 -12.26
CA SER A 258 37.71 -1.23 -12.48
C SER A 258 37.53 -1.47 -13.97
N ALA A 259 37.77 -2.69 -14.43
CA ALA A 259 37.60 -3.09 -15.82
C ALA A 259 36.31 -3.90 -16.01
N ALA A 260 35.74 -3.90 -17.21
CA ALA A 260 34.57 -4.72 -17.53
C ALA A 260 34.83 -5.58 -18.77
N VAL A 261 34.35 -6.81 -18.74
CA VAL A 261 34.36 -7.76 -19.86
C VAL A 261 32.95 -8.30 -20.06
N TRP A 262 32.50 -8.25 -21.31
CA TRP A 262 31.20 -8.78 -21.73
C TRP A 262 31.43 -10.11 -22.40
N MET A 263 30.80 -11.16 -21.87
CA MET A 263 31.00 -12.52 -22.34
C MET A 263 29.75 -13.02 -23.06
N GLU A 264 29.94 -13.64 -24.22
CA GLU A 264 28.86 -14.30 -24.93
C GLU A 264 28.58 -15.69 -24.31
N PRO A 265 27.30 -16.09 -24.17
CA PRO A 265 26.94 -17.35 -23.50
C PRO A 265 27.55 -18.62 -24.11
N ASP A 266 27.83 -18.62 -25.41
CA ASP A 266 28.19 -19.82 -26.17
C ASP A 266 29.71 -20.03 -26.36
N GLY A 267 30.56 -19.04 -26.04
CA GLY A 267 31.98 -19.05 -26.43
C GLY A 267 32.99 -18.73 -25.32
N ASP A 268 32.59 -18.01 -24.28
CA ASP A 268 33.55 -17.38 -23.36
C ASP A 268 33.62 -18.03 -21.97
N VAL A 269 32.84 -19.08 -21.71
CA VAL A 269 32.75 -19.69 -20.36
C VAL A 269 34.06 -20.37 -19.91
N THR A 270 34.86 -20.91 -20.84
CA THR A 270 36.18 -21.49 -20.50
C THR A 270 37.21 -20.38 -20.24
N THR A 271 37.12 -19.27 -20.97
CA THR A 271 37.89 -18.04 -20.70
C THR A 271 37.51 -17.44 -19.34
N LEU A 272 36.23 -17.44 -18.96
CA LEU A 272 35.78 -17.04 -17.63
C LEU A 272 36.42 -17.90 -16.54
N ALA A 273 36.47 -19.22 -16.73
CA ALA A 273 37.16 -20.13 -15.82
C ALA A 273 38.64 -19.78 -15.66
N ALA A 274 39.34 -19.44 -16.75
CA ALA A 274 40.72 -18.98 -16.67
C ALA A 274 40.86 -17.63 -15.95
N LEU A 275 39.99 -16.65 -16.23
CA LEU A 275 39.96 -15.36 -15.54
C LEU A 275 39.66 -15.51 -14.04
N ALA A 276 38.77 -16.43 -13.66
CA ALA A 276 38.51 -16.73 -12.26
C ALA A 276 39.72 -17.44 -11.60
N ALA A 277 40.38 -18.38 -12.30
CA ALA A 277 41.58 -19.04 -11.78
C ALA A 277 42.76 -18.07 -11.55
N MET A 278 42.82 -16.98 -12.32
CA MET A 278 43.80 -15.91 -12.19
C MET A 278 43.38 -14.78 -11.24
N SER A 279 42.17 -14.79 -10.69
CA SER A 279 41.71 -13.77 -9.72
C SER A 279 42.17 -14.06 -8.29
N GLU A 280 42.01 -13.10 -7.38
CA GLU A 280 42.15 -13.30 -5.93
C GLU A 280 40.89 -13.88 -5.29
N GLY A 281 39.73 -13.70 -5.93
CA GLY A 281 38.45 -14.11 -5.37
C GLY A 281 37.26 -13.72 -6.26
N TYR A 282 36.07 -13.97 -5.74
CA TYR A 282 34.79 -13.62 -6.33
C TYR A 282 33.91 -12.82 -5.38
N VAL A 283 33.27 -11.78 -5.91
CA VAL A 283 32.21 -11.01 -5.25
C VAL A 283 31.00 -10.87 -6.17
N GLY A 284 29.81 -11.18 -5.69
CA GLY A 284 28.63 -11.01 -6.53
C GLY A 284 27.39 -11.74 -6.05
N HIS A 285 26.56 -12.13 -7.00
CA HIS A 285 25.31 -12.86 -6.78
C HIS A 285 25.44 -14.38 -6.97
N ASP A 286 24.47 -15.13 -6.47
CA ASP A 286 24.23 -16.55 -6.80
C ASP A 286 24.02 -16.78 -8.32
N THR A 287 25.13 -17.00 -9.03
CA THR A 287 25.21 -17.10 -10.49
C THR A 287 26.24 -18.16 -10.93
N GLY A 288 26.18 -18.62 -12.18
CA GLY A 288 27.16 -19.57 -12.74
C GLY A 288 28.64 -19.19 -12.50
N PRO A 289 29.06 -17.93 -12.73
CA PRO A 289 30.41 -17.46 -12.43
C PRO A 289 30.86 -17.68 -10.97
N MET A 290 29.95 -17.59 -9.99
CA MET A 290 30.26 -17.88 -8.58
C MET A 290 30.70 -19.34 -8.40
N HIS A 291 30.00 -20.28 -9.04
CA HIS A 291 30.35 -21.70 -8.97
C HIS A 291 31.66 -22.01 -9.69
N ILE A 292 31.95 -21.33 -10.81
CA ILE A 292 33.24 -21.44 -11.49
C ILE A 292 34.37 -20.98 -10.57
N ALA A 293 34.23 -19.81 -9.93
CA ALA A 293 35.21 -19.30 -8.98
C ALA A 293 35.44 -20.26 -7.80
N ALA A 294 34.36 -20.85 -7.29
CA ALA A 294 34.45 -21.89 -6.27
C ALA A 294 35.24 -23.11 -6.74
N ALA A 295 34.96 -23.61 -7.95
CA ALA A 295 35.58 -24.82 -8.48
C ALA A 295 37.06 -24.66 -8.87
N VAL A 296 37.51 -23.43 -9.14
CA VAL A 296 38.94 -23.10 -9.32
C VAL A 296 39.63 -22.74 -8.00
N GLY A 297 38.96 -22.99 -6.87
CA GLY A 297 39.54 -22.87 -5.52
C GLY A 297 39.67 -21.44 -5.00
N LYS A 298 38.82 -20.51 -5.45
CA LYS A 298 38.89 -19.10 -5.04
C LYS A 298 37.95 -18.77 -3.89
N PRO A 299 38.33 -17.83 -3.01
CA PRO A 299 37.42 -17.25 -2.04
C PRO A 299 36.16 -16.67 -2.69
N VAL A 300 35.00 -16.88 -2.05
CA VAL A 300 33.70 -16.41 -2.56
C VAL A 300 32.98 -15.57 -1.52
N LEU A 301 32.60 -14.34 -1.87
CA LEU A 301 31.60 -13.54 -1.14
C LEU A 301 30.37 -13.37 -2.02
N ALA A 302 29.24 -13.95 -1.62
CA ALA A 302 28.04 -13.98 -2.45
C ALA A 302 26.78 -13.51 -1.73
N ILE A 303 25.96 -12.72 -2.43
CA ILE A 303 24.63 -12.30 -2.00
C ILE A 303 23.58 -13.23 -2.61
N PHE A 304 22.78 -13.83 -1.73
CA PHE A 304 21.73 -14.79 -2.07
C PHE A 304 20.35 -14.25 -1.71
N GLY A 305 19.36 -14.67 -2.48
CA GLY A 305 17.95 -14.55 -2.10
C GLY A 305 17.39 -15.83 -1.50
N GLY A 306 16.21 -15.72 -0.91
CA GLY A 306 15.51 -16.82 -0.25
C GLY A 306 14.81 -17.80 -1.19
N GLY A 307 14.84 -17.60 -2.51
CA GLY A 307 14.03 -18.34 -3.49
C GLY A 307 14.17 -19.87 -3.42
N HIS A 308 15.40 -20.38 -3.22
CA HIS A 308 15.68 -21.81 -3.08
C HIS A 308 16.38 -22.16 -1.76
N LYS A 309 16.11 -21.45 -0.66
CA LYS A 309 16.67 -21.71 0.69
C LYS A 309 18.19 -22.02 0.70
N LEU A 310 18.98 -21.32 -0.13
CA LEU A 310 20.43 -21.51 -0.24
C LEU A 310 20.89 -22.92 -0.72
N ARG A 311 20.02 -23.65 -1.42
CA ARG A 311 20.30 -24.97 -2.03
C ARG A 311 21.56 -24.99 -2.91
N PHE A 312 21.91 -23.85 -3.48
CA PHE A 312 23.04 -23.62 -4.38
C PHE A 312 24.21 -22.87 -3.72
N ALA A 313 24.32 -22.89 -2.38
CA ALA A 313 25.46 -22.27 -1.72
C ALA A 313 26.81 -22.79 -2.31
N PRO A 314 27.79 -21.91 -2.55
CA PRO A 314 29.05 -22.28 -3.18
C PRO A 314 29.83 -23.27 -2.33
N ARG A 315 30.52 -24.21 -2.99
CA ARG A 315 31.48 -25.13 -2.37
C ARG A 315 32.89 -24.57 -2.48
N ALA A 316 33.14 -23.47 -1.76
CA ALA A 316 34.41 -22.78 -1.71
C ALA A 316 34.85 -22.55 -0.28
N THR A 317 36.16 -22.57 -0.05
CA THR A 317 36.78 -22.33 1.26
C THR A 317 37.95 -21.36 1.10
N PRO A 318 37.91 -20.15 1.69
CA PRO A 318 36.80 -19.60 2.47
C PRO A 318 35.64 -19.11 1.59
N SER A 319 34.42 -19.18 2.10
CA SER A 319 33.28 -18.49 1.47
C SER A 319 32.32 -17.88 2.48
N ILE A 320 31.71 -16.76 2.10
CA ILE A 320 30.68 -16.07 2.86
C ILE A 320 29.44 -15.89 1.98
N VAL A 321 28.31 -16.39 2.46
CA VAL A 321 26.99 -16.20 1.84
C VAL A 321 26.14 -15.30 2.71
N LEU A 322 25.58 -14.25 2.13
CA LEU A 322 24.70 -13.30 2.80
C LEU A 322 23.28 -13.38 2.25
N SER A 323 22.28 -13.50 3.12
CA SER A 323 20.87 -13.40 2.74
C SER A 323 20.01 -12.88 3.89
N VAL A 324 18.86 -12.28 3.60
CA VAL A 324 17.90 -11.84 4.62
C VAL A 324 16.84 -12.90 4.85
N ARG A 325 16.61 -13.25 6.13
CA ARG A 325 15.61 -14.24 6.55
C ARG A 325 14.20 -13.70 6.33
N VAL A 326 13.49 -14.24 5.35
CA VAL A 326 12.09 -13.89 5.05
C VAL A 326 11.14 -15.07 5.30
N PRO A 327 9.86 -14.82 5.65
CA PRO A 327 8.88 -15.89 5.83
C PRO A 327 8.56 -16.68 4.55
N CYS A 328 8.69 -16.06 3.37
CA CYS A 328 8.41 -16.68 2.07
C CYS A 328 9.60 -17.45 1.47
N ALA A 329 10.63 -17.77 2.26
CA ALA A 329 11.80 -18.51 1.79
C ALA A 329 11.38 -19.87 1.18
N GLY A 330 11.97 -20.23 0.04
CA GLY A 330 11.56 -21.39 -0.75
C GLY A 330 10.45 -21.11 -1.76
N CYS A 331 10.17 -19.84 -2.10
CA CYS A 331 9.14 -19.47 -3.07
C CYS A 331 9.46 -19.82 -4.54
N GLY A 332 10.64 -20.38 -4.85
CA GLY A 332 11.03 -20.71 -6.22
C GLY A 332 11.14 -19.47 -7.13
N TRP A 333 11.42 -18.30 -6.56
CA TRP A 333 11.39 -16.98 -7.21
C TRP A 333 10.00 -16.50 -7.68
N ALA A 334 8.93 -17.26 -7.39
CA ALA A 334 7.54 -16.81 -7.50
C ALA A 334 7.18 -15.91 -6.29
N CYS A 335 7.77 -14.72 -6.24
CA CYS A 335 7.62 -13.83 -5.10
C CYS A 335 6.17 -13.31 -4.99
N SER A 336 5.56 -13.52 -3.83
CA SER A 336 4.23 -12.95 -3.55
C SER A 336 4.26 -11.45 -3.29
N PHE A 337 5.44 -10.85 -3.11
CA PHE A 337 5.64 -9.43 -2.82
C PHE A 337 6.17 -8.69 -4.05
N GLU A 338 5.91 -7.39 -4.13
CA GLU A 338 6.34 -6.54 -5.26
C GLU A 338 7.88 -6.44 -5.37
N GLU A 339 8.60 -6.63 -4.26
CA GLU A 339 10.06 -6.61 -4.19
C GLU A 339 10.58 -7.88 -3.48
N ALA A 340 11.74 -8.40 -3.91
CA ALA A 340 12.41 -9.49 -3.22
C ALA A 340 13.16 -8.99 -1.98
N HIS A 341 12.43 -8.78 -0.88
CA HIS A 341 13.02 -8.33 0.39
C HIS A 341 14.14 -9.24 0.90
N CYS A 342 14.17 -10.52 0.53
CA CYS A 342 15.26 -11.45 0.87
C CYS A 342 16.64 -11.06 0.34
N VAL A 343 16.68 -10.26 -0.73
CA VAL A 343 17.89 -9.67 -1.30
C VAL A 343 17.93 -8.17 -1.03
N GLN A 344 16.84 -7.45 -1.33
CA GLN A 344 16.85 -5.99 -1.33
C GLN A 344 16.92 -5.36 0.06
N ALA A 345 16.50 -6.06 1.12
CA ALA A 345 16.61 -5.57 2.49
C ALA A 345 18.01 -5.77 3.09
N LEU A 346 18.93 -6.44 2.37
CA LEU A 346 20.31 -6.62 2.80
C LEU A 346 21.01 -5.26 2.86
N ARG A 347 21.56 -4.89 4.02
CA ARG A 347 22.14 -3.56 4.20
C ARG A 347 23.62 -3.56 3.79
N PRO A 348 24.14 -2.47 3.18
CA PRO A 348 25.55 -2.36 2.84
C PRO A 348 26.48 -2.59 4.04
N ALA A 349 26.10 -2.12 5.22
CA ALA A 349 26.86 -2.31 6.45
C ALA A 349 27.05 -3.78 6.83
N ASP A 350 26.11 -4.67 6.47
CA ASP A 350 26.23 -6.10 6.76
C ASP A 350 27.22 -6.77 5.79
N VAL A 351 27.24 -6.34 4.53
CA VAL A 351 28.21 -6.80 3.51
C VAL A 351 29.62 -6.30 3.82
N LEU A 352 29.76 -5.04 4.26
CA LEU A 352 31.04 -4.47 4.69
C LEU A 352 31.67 -5.25 5.85
N ARG A 353 30.87 -5.69 6.84
CA ARG A 353 31.37 -6.53 7.93
C ARG A 353 31.85 -7.90 7.44
N ALA A 354 31.15 -8.49 6.46
CA ALA A 354 31.60 -9.74 5.84
C ALA A 354 32.92 -9.57 5.07
N ILE A 355 33.09 -8.45 4.38
CA ILE A 355 34.37 -8.11 3.72
C ILE A 355 35.49 -7.98 4.75
N ASP A 356 35.25 -7.24 5.84
CA ASP A 356 36.25 -7.10 6.90
C ASP A 356 36.64 -8.46 7.50
N ASP A 357 35.66 -9.34 7.77
CA ASP A 357 35.92 -10.68 8.29
C ASP A 357 36.72 -11.56 7.32
N LEU A 358 36.46 -11.42 6.01
CA LEU A 358 37.18 -12.14 4.96
C LEU A 358 38.62 -11.64 4.82
N GLU A 359 38.82 -10.32 4.77
CA GLU A 359 40.13 -9.67 4.62
C GLU A 359 41.06 -9.91 5.81
N VAL A 360 40.52 -9.89 7.03
CA VAL A 360 41.33 -10.16 8.24
C VAL A 360 41.47 -11.65 8.57
N GLY A 361 41.01 -12.54 7.68
CA GLY A 361 41.18 -13.99 7.81
C GLY A 361 40.38 -14.64 8.94
N ARG A 362 39.28 -14.03 9.40
CA ARG A 362 38.40 -14.64 10.43
C ARG A 362 37.62 -15.83 9.89
N ILE A 363 37.39 -15.88 8.59
CA ILE A 363 36.66 -16.96 7.93
C ILE A 363 37.65 -17.89 7.25
N VAL A 364 37.73 -19.14 7.74
CA VAL A 364 38.58 -20.21 7.22
C VAL A 364 37.80 -21.34 6.55
N GLY A 365 36.47 -21.25 6.53
CA GLY A 365 35.53 -22.28 6.06
C GLY A 365 34.39 -21.69 5.25
N GLN A 366 33.24 -22.37 5.23
CA GLN A 366 31.99 -21.84 4.70
C GLN A 366 31.19 -21.14 5.80
N ASP A 367 30.89 -19.87 5.62
CA ASP A 367 30.08 -19.06 6.53
C ASP A 367 28.79 -18.61 5.83
N ILE A 368 27.63 -18.99 6.38
CA ILE A 368 26.31 -18.61 5.86
C ILE A 368 25.63 -17.70 6.87
N ARG A 369 25.44 -16.43 6.52
CA ARG A 369 24.82 -15.41 7.37
C ARG A 369 23.40 -15.13 6.90
N LEU A 370 22.44 -15.70 7.63
CA LEU A 370 21.02 -15.36 7.52
C LEU A 370 20.69 -14.20 8.45
N LEU A 371 20.66 -13.00 7.89
CA LEU A 371 20.44 -11.76 8.65
C LEU A 371 18.94 -11.58 8.97
N PRO A 372 18.61 -10.99 10.13
CA PRO A 372 17.22 -10.72 10.49
C PRO A 372 16.59 -9.70 9.52
N LEU A 373 15.30 -9.90 9.23
CA LEU A 373 14.52 -8.95 8.45
C LEU A 373 14.35 -7.64 9.24
N PRO A 374 14.61 -6.46 8.65
CA PRO A 374 14.30 -5.19 9.31
C PRO A 374 12.81 -5.09 9.67
N ILE A 375 12.50 -4.59 10.87
CA ILE A 375 11.13 -4.54 11.43
C ILE A 375 10.17 -3.78 10.51
N ASP A 376 10.61 -2.66 9.92
CA ASP A 376 9.81 -1.86 9.00
C ASP A 376 9.46 -2.64 7.71
N VAL A 377 10.37 -3.48 7.23
CA VAL A 377 10.13 -4.37 6.08
C VAL A 377 9.17 -5.49 6.49
N GLN A 378 9.34 -6.06 7.68
CA GLN A 378 8.45 -7.08 8.22
C GLN A 378 6.99 -6.57 8.36
N ASP A 379 6.81 -5.36 8.86
CA ASP A 379 5.47 -4.74 8.99
C ASP A 379 4.83 -4.52 7.62
N ARG A 380 5.60 -4.03 6.63
CA ARG A 380 5.11 -3.87 5.25
C ARG A 380 4.72 -5.20 4.61
N MET A 381 5.55 -6.24 4.77
CA MET A 381 5.23 -7.59 4.28
C MET A 381 3.96 -8.14 4.93
N THR A 382 3.76 -7.89 6.23
CA THR A 382 2.57 -8.35 6.96
C THR A 382 1.30 -7.67 6.44
N LEU A 383 1.34 -6.35 6.23
CA LEU A 383 0.22 -5.60 5.67
C LEU A 383 -0.10 -6.04 4.25
N TYR A 384 0.92 -6.16 3.40
CA TYR A 384 0.77 -6.62 2.02
C TYR A 384 0.17 -8.03 1.95
N ALA A 385 0.63 -8.96 2.78
CA ALA A 385 0.09 -10.31 2.84
C ALA A 385 -1.40 -10.31 3.25
N ALA A 386 -1.79 -9.43 4.18
CA ALA A 386 -3.19 -9.30 4.59
C ALA A 386 -4.08 -8.70 3.47
N ASP A 387 -3.55 -7.78 2.67
CA ASP A 387 -4.26 -7.26 1.48
C ASP A 387 -4.39 -8.34 0.40
N LEU A 388 -3.30 -9.04 0.06
CA LEU A 388 -3.30 -10.12 -0.92
C LEU A 388 -4.28 -11.24 -0.51
N ALA A 389 -4.33 -11.59 0.77
CA ALA A 389 -5.30 -12.57 1.29
C ALA A 389 -6.74 -12.09 1.12
N ARG A 390 -7.03 -10.80 1.40
CA ARG A 390 -8.36 -10.21 1.19
C ARG A 390 -8.75 -10.19 -0.28
N ASP A 391 -7.84 -9.86 -1.17
CA ASP A 391 -8.11 -9.83 -2.61
C ASP A 391 -8.28 -11.22 -3.21
N ARG A 392 -7.49 -12.21 -2.75
CA ARG A 392 -7.69 -13.60 -3.15
C ARG A 392 -9.02 -14.15 -2.64
N LEU A 393 -9.45 -13.77 -1.42
CA LEU A 393 -10.78 -14.11 -0.90
C LEU A 393 -11.89 -13.50 -1.75
N ARG A 394 -11.73 -12.26 -2.20
CA ARG A 394 -12.68 -11.59 -3.11
C ARG A 394 -12.74 -12.27 -4.47
N LEU A 395 -11.59 -12.60 -5.05
CA LEU A 395 -11.49 -13.31 -6.34
C LEU A 395 -12.08 -14.72 -6.27
N LEU A 396 -11.85 -15.45 -5.18
CA LEU A 396 -12.49 -16.74 -4.94
C LEU A 396 -14.00 -16.58 -4.75
N SER A 397 -14.44 -15.51 -4.09
CA SER A 397 -15.88 -15.19 -3.92
C SER A 397 -16.55 -14.79 -5.24
N SER A 398 -15.82 -14.16 -6.17
CA SER A 398 -16.33 -13.87 -7.52
C SER A 398 -16.27 -15.09 -8.44
N ALA A 399 -15.23 -15.92 -8.35
CA ALA A 399 -15.14 -17.19 -9.07
C ALA A 399 -16.23 -18.17 -8.60
N GLN A 400 -16.58 -18.16 -7.31
CA GLN A 400 -17.73 -18.89 -6.76
C GLN A 400 -19.04 -18.51 -7.47
N ARG A 401 -19.29 -17.21 -7.71
CA ARG A 401 -20.49 -16.76 -8.43
C ARG A 401 -20.53 -17.23 -9.89
N GLN A 402 -19.37 -17.50 -10.49
CA GLN A 402 -19.28 -18.07 -11.84
C GLN A 402 -19.41 -19.60 -11.84
N LEU A 403 -19.00 -20.26 -10.76
CA LEU A 403 -19.11 -21.71 -10.54
C LEU A 403 -20.51 -22.16 -10.08
N ASP A 404 -21.33 -21.25 -9.55
CA ASP A 404 -22.75 -21.47 -9.23
C ASP A 404 -23.61 -21.82 -10.49
N LEU A 405 -23.01 -21.86 -11.68
CA LEU A 405 -23.59 -22.34 -12.94
C LEU A 405 -23.34 -23.84 -13.22
N ILE A 406 -22.62 -24.57 -12.35
CA ILE A 406 -22.22 -25.98 -12.59
C ILE A 406 -22.57 -26.90 -11.39
N ASP A 407 -23.06 -28.11 -11.73
CA ASP A 407 -23.45 -29.30 -10.93
C ASP A 407 -23.45 -29.22 -9.37
N PRO A 408 -24.63 -29.34 -8.72
CA PRO A 408 -24.82 -29.32 -7.26
C PRO A 408 -24.03 -30.35 -6.43
N SER A 409 -23.63 -31.47 -7.01
CA SER A 409 -22.96 -32.55 -6.28
C SER A 409 -21.49 -32.24 -5.95
N GLN A 410 -20.81 -31.47 -6.80
CA GLN A 410 -19.44 -30.99 -6.55
C GLN A 410 -19.43 -29.81 -5.57
N ILE A 411 -20.50 -29.00 -5.56
CA ILE A 411 -20.69 -27.85 -4.66
C ILE A 411 -20.67 -28.29 -3.19
N ALA A 412 -21.33 -29.39 -2.84
CA ALA A 412 -21.37 -29.85 -1.44
C ALA A 412 -19.97 -30.21 -0.92
N ARG A 413 -19.16 -30.88 -1.75
CA ARG A 413 -17.80 -31.31 -1.38
C ARG A 413 -16.85 -30.12 -1.27
N LEU A 414 -16.89 -29.21 -2.24
CA LEU A 414 -16.08 -27.99 -2.24
C LEU A 414 -16.51 -26.99 -1.15
N THR A 415 -17.79 -26.93 -0.79
CA THR A 415 -18.28 -26.08 0.32
C THR A 415 -17.74 -26.58 1.66
N VAL A 416 -17.69 -27.91 1.87
CA VAL A 416 -17.08 -28.50 3.06
C VAL A 416 -15.59 -28.24 3.11
N GLU A 417 -14.85 -28.44 2.01
CA GLU A 417 -13.42 -28.10 1.93
C GLU A 417 -13.14 -26.61 2.09
N ARG A 418 -13.97 -25.73 1.51
CA ARG A 418 -13.89 -24.28 1.66
C ARG A 418 -14.09 -23.86 3.11
N ASN A 419 -15.12 -24.39 3.78
CA ASN A 419 -15.40 -24.06 5.17
C ASN A 419 -14.28 -24.57 6.08
N ALA A 420 -13.77 -25.79 5.83
CA ALA A 420 -12.62 -26.32 6.54
C ALA A 420 -11.35 -25.49 6.30
N THR A 421 -11.11 -25.04 5.07
CA THR A 421 -9.95 -24.22 4.71
C THR A 421 -10.05 -22.80 5.27
N ALA A 422 -11.24 -22.19 5.24
CA ALA A 422 -11.50 -20.88 5.81
C ALA A 422 -11.32 -20.90 7.34
N GLN A 423 -11.86 -21.93 7.99
CA GLN A 423 -11.67 -22.14 9.43
C GLN A 423 -10.20 -22.39 9.78
N THR A 424 -9.50 -23.21 8.99
CA THR A 424 -8.06 -23.46 9.16
C THR A 424 -7.25 -22.17 8.95
N ALA A 425 -7.61 -21.34 7.96
CA ALA A 425 -6.94 -20.07 7.67
C ALA A 425 -7.18 -19.04 8.79
N GLU A 426 -8.38 -19.00 9.37
CA GLU A 426 -8.71 -18.13 10.49
C GLU A 426 -8.01 -18.58 11.78
N GLU A 427 -7.97 -19.89 12.06
CA GLU A 427 -7.17 -20.45 13.15
C GLU A 427 -5.68 -20.19 12.96
N LEU A 428 -5.16 -20.34 11.74
CA LEU A 428 -3.76 -20.00 11.43
C LEU A 428 -3.50 -18.51 11.55
N ALA A 429 -4.41 -17.63 11.14
CA ALA A 429 -4.28 -16.19 11.30
C ALA A 429 -4.27 -15.77 12.78
N GLN A 430 -5.12 -16.39 13.62
CA GLN A 430 -5.11 -16.20 15.06
C GLN A 430 -3.83 -16.74 15.70
N LYS A 431 -3.39 -17.95 15.34
CA LYS A 431 -2.12 -18.53 15.81
C LYS A 431 -0.93 -17.67 15.37
N LEU A 432 -0.93 -17.17 14.14
CA LEU A 432 0.12 -16.29 13.60
C LEU A 432 0.12 -14.92 14.28
N SER A 433 -1.05 -14.39 14.65
CA SER A 433 -1.19 -13.16 15.45
C SER A 433 -0.55 -13.33 16.83
N VAL A 434 -0.84 -14.43 17.51
CA VAL A 434 -0.26 -14.77 18.83
C VAL A 434 1.24 -14.99 18.71
N VAL A 435 1.70 -15.77 17.73
CA VAL A 435 3.13 -15.99 17.47
C VAL A 435 3.83 -14.68 17.10
N SER A 436 3.21 -13.80 16.31
CA SER A 436 3.77 -12.48 15.96
C SER A 436 3.85 -11.55 17.18
N ALA A 437 2.88 -11.62 18.09
CA ALA A 437 2.94 -10.91 19.37
C ALA A 437 4.08 -11.45 20.25
N GLU A 438 4.25 -12.78 20.33
CA GLU A 438 5.34 -13.37 21.12
C GLU A 438 6.70 -13.14 20.49
N VAL A 439 6.84 -13.18 19.16
CA VAL A 439 8.07 -12.82 18.45
C VAL A 439 8.41 -11.34 18.69
N ARG A 440 7.43 -10.44 18.68
CA ARG A 440 7.66 -9.04 19.06
C ARG A 440 8.13 -8.91 20.50
N ARG A 441 7.52 -9.64 21.44
CA ARG A 441 7.93 -9.68 22.85
C ARG A 441 9.35 -10.21 23.01
N LEU A 442 9.68 -11.33 22.36
CA LEU A 442 11.00 -11.97 22.40
C LEU A 442 12.07 -11.09 21.73
N ASN A 443 11.73 -10.39 20.65
CA ASN A 443 12.64 -9.42 20.02
C ASN A 443 12.86 -8.21 20.92
N ASP A 444 11.83 -7.70 21.60
CA ASP A 444 11.97 -6.59 22.55
C ASP A 444 12.84 -6.99 23.76
N VAL A 445 12.71 -8.23 24.22
CA VAL A 445 13.59 -8.82 25.24
C VAL A 445 15.02 -9.02 24.70
N THR A 446 15.17 -9.52 23.48
CA THR A 446 16.49 -9.73 22.85
C THR A 446 17.20 -8.41 22.63
N GLN A 447 16.50 -7.38 22.14
CA GLN A 447 17.05 -6.03 21.95
C GLN A 447 17.43 -5.38 23.29
N LYS A 448 16.64 -5.60 24.34
CA LYS A 448 17.01 -5.20 25.71
C LYS A 448 18.27 -5.92 26.19
N LEU A 449 18.37 -7.23 25.96
CA LEU A 449 19.54 -8.03 26.31
C LEU A 449 20.78 -7.67 25.48
N GLU A 450 20.64 -7.35 24.18
CA GLU A 450 21.71 -6.88 23.32
C GLU A 450 22.17 -5.48 23.74
N THR A 451 21.24 -4.59 24.10
CA THR A 451 21.57 -3.27 24.64
C THR A 451 22.30 -3.41 25.97
N GLN A 452 21.81 -4.29 26.87
CA GLN A 452 22.49 -4.60 28.13
C GLN A 452 23.86 -5.25 27.90
N SER A 453 23.99 -6.15 26.92
CA SER A 453 25.27 -6.78 26.57
C SER A 453 26.23 -5.79 25.96
N SER A 454 25.76 -4.84 25.14
CA SER A 454 26.56 -3.76 24.58
C SER A 454 27.00 -2.78 25.67
N ASP A 455 26.09 -2.40 26.57
CA ASP A 455 26.41 -1.57 27.73
C ASP A 455 27.37 -2.28 28.68
N LEU A 456 27.20 -3.59 28.93
CA LEU A 456 28.13 -4.38 29.73
C LEU A 456 29.48 -4.49 29.04
N SER A 457 29.54 -4.77 27.73
CA SER A 457 30.79 -4.81 26.97
C SER A 457 31.49 -3.47 26.96
N LYS A 458 30.74 -2.37 26.84
CA LYS A 458 31.29 -1.01 26.96
C LYS A 458 31.77 -0.74 28.38
N GLN A 459 31.02 -1.11 29.41
CA GLN A 459 31.48 -1.03 30.80
C GLN A 459 32.71 -1.90 31.05
N LEU A 460 32.84 -3.04 30.37
CA LEU A 460 33.98 -3.94 30.48
C LEU A 460 35.19 -3.34 29.79
N GLN A 461 35.03 -2.77 28.59
CA GLN A 461 36.07 -2.01 27.90
C GLN A 461 36.48 -0.74 28.67
N ASP A 462 35.52 0.02 29.19
CA ASP A 462 35.77 1.19 30.03
C ASP A 462 36.48 0.78 31.33
N ARG A 463 36.14 -0.39 31.91
CA ARG A 463 36.83 -0.96 33.07
C ARG A 463 38.20 -1.51 32.73
N GLU A 464 38.39 -2.16 31.58
CA GLU A 464 39.68 -2.65 31.11
C GLU A 464 40.61 -1.46 30.85
N GLN A 465 40.09 -0.42 30.19
CA GLN A 465 40.80 0.83 29.97
C GLN A 465 41.11 1.54 31.30
N ALA A 466 40.13 1.60 32.22
CA ALA A 466 40.36 2.12 33.56
C ALA A 466 41.36 1.27 34.35
N VAL A 467 41.42 -0.05 34.16
CA VAL A 467 42.41 -0.96 34.77
C VAL A 467 43.78 -0.75 34.15
N VAL A 468 43.88 -0.48 32.84
CA VAL A 468 45.12 -0.09 32.17
C VAL A 468 45.60 1.26 32.67
N GLU A 469 44.70 2.23 32.81
CA GLU A 469 44.98 3.56 33.36
C GLU A 469 45.31 3.51 34.85
N LEU A 470 44.62 2.68 35.63
CA LEU A 470 44.94 2.41 37.04
C LEU A 470 46.26 1.65 37.14
N ARG A 471 46.57 0.70 36.26
CA ARG A 471 47.89 0.04 36.25
C ARG A 471 48.98 1.06 35.94
N ARG A 472 48.78 1.93 34.95
CA ARG A 472 49.72 3.01 34.63
C ARG A 472 49.83 4.01 35.78
N ALA A 473 48.72 4.40 36.39
CA ALA A 473 48.69 5.31 37.53
C ALA A 473 49.23 4.65 38.80
N ILE A 474 49.08 3.34 39.00
CA ILE A 474 49.70 2.56 40.07
C ILE A 474 51.19 2.38 39.77
N GLU A 475 51.62 2.26 38.52
CA GLU A 475 53.04 2.23 38.17
C GLU A 475 53.69 3.59 38.42
N GLU A 476 53.04 4.68 37.98
CA GLU A 476 53.46 6.06 38.22
C GLU A 476 53.36 6.43 39.71
N ALA A 477 52.31 5.97 40.40
CA ALA A 477 52.14 6.17 41.83
C ALA A 477 53.07 5.24 42.61
N ASN A 478 53.42 4.04 42.19
CA ASN A 478 54.43 3.20 42.85
C ASN A 478 55.81 3.81 42.67
N GLN A 479 56.10 4.41 41.51
CA GLN A 479 57.32 5.20 41.33
C GLN A 479 57.31 6.43 42.24
N ARG A 480 56.21 7.20 42.30
CA ARG A 480 56.10 8.37 43.19
C ARG A 480 56.02 7.99 44.68
N THR A 481 55.43 6.86 45.03
CA THR A 481 55.27 6.37 46.41
C THR A 481 56.53 5.62 46.85
N ASN A 482 57.34 5.05 45.97
CA ASN A 482 58.70 4.64 46.33
C ASN A 482 59.60 5.86 46.59
N ILE A 483 59.36 6.98 45.89
CA ILE A 483 60.06 8.26 46.09
C ILE A 483 59.50 9.04 47.32
N GLU A 484 58.19 8.95 47.58
CA GLU A 484 57.49 9.66 48.67
C GLU A 484 57.35 8.81 49.95
N ALA A 485 57.28 7.47 49.92
CA ALA A 485 57.36 6.63 51.13
C ALA A 485 58.78 6.62 51.72
N ALA A 486 59.78 7.00 50.92
CA ALA A 486 61.10 7.38 51.40
C ALA A 486 61.11 8.77 52.10
N ALA A 487 60.10 9.62 51.89
CA ALA A 487 60.05 11.02 52.38
C ALA A 487 58.88 11.34 53.35
N ARG A 488 57.78 10.58 53.40
CA ARG A 488 56.52 10.90 54.10
C ARG A 488 56.08 9.90 55.19
N LYS A 489 56.94 8.94 55.55
CA LYS A 489 56.78 8.20 56.82
C LYS A 489 56.91 9.11 58.06
N SER A 490 57.28 10.39 57.86
CA SER A 490 57.59 11.38 58.89
C SER A 490 56.47 12.42 59.18
N GLU A 491 55.38 12.52 58.40
CA GLU A 491 54.52 13.73 58.46
C GLU A 491 52.98 13.56 58.48
N VAL A 492 52.39 12.36 58.33
CA VAL A 492 50.93 12.21 58.05
C VAL A 492 50.03 11.93 59.28
N GLU A 493 50.56 11.84 60.48
CA GLU A 493 49.74 11.58 61.68
C GLU A 493 48.88 12.76 62.21
N PRO A 494 49.24 14.05 62.04
CA PRO A 494 48.46 15.15 62.63
C PRO A 494 47.16 15.51 61.91
N LEU A 495 47.06 15.30 60.60
CA LEU A 495 45.98 15.86 59.77
C LEU A 495 44.67 15.07 59.78
N ARG A 496 44.70 13.81 60.25
CA ARG A 496 43.49 12.99 60.38
C ARG A 496 42.49 13.54 61.40
N LYS A 497 42.96 14.32 62.38
CA LYS A 497 42.12 14.90 63.45
C LYS A 497 41.29 16.11 63.03
N GLU A 498 41.68 16.82 61.97
CA GLU A 498 41.07 18.09 61.58
C GLU A 498 39.81 17.90 60.70
N VAL A 499 39.76 16.82 59.92
CA VAL A 499 38.65 16.52 59.01
C VAL A 499 37.39 16.07 59.76
N GLU A 500 37.55 15.44 60.92
CA GLU A 500 36.44 15.03 61.80
C GLU A 500 35.65 16.25 62.34
N GLN A 501 36.34 17.38 62.56
CA GLN A 501 35.75 18.59 63.15
C GLN A 501 34.92 19.41 62.16
N LEU A 502 35.18 19.31 60.86
CA LEU A 502 34.46 20.08 59.83
C LEU A 502 33.12 19.45 59.43
N ARG A 503 32.98 18.12 59.59
CA ARG A 503 31.68 17.43 59.38
C ARG A 503 30.61 17.82 60.40
N HIS A 504 31.02 18.30 61.57
CA HIS A 504 30.10 18.65 62.66
C HIS A 504 29.44 20.03 62.51
N LYS A 505 29.92 20.87 61.56
CA LYS A 505 29.42 22.24 61.35
C LYS A 505 28.38 22.39 60.25
N LEU A 506 28.17 21.36 59.42
CA LEU A 506 27.24 21.42 58.29
C LEU A 506 25.83 20.89 58.63
N SER A 507 25.61 20.34 59.83
CA SER A 507 24.35 19.70 60.25
C SER A 507 23.34 20.65 60.90
N ALA A 508 23.54 21.96 60.80
CA ALA A 508 22.62 22.94 61.36
C ALA A 508 22.40 24.04 60.31
N MET A 509 21.27 23.97 59.58
CA MET A 509 20.41 25.11 59.21
C MET A 509 19.45 24.76 58.04
N GLU A 510 18.16 24.69 58.37
CA GLU A 510 16.95 24.86 57.52
C GLU A 510 15.92 25.65 58.39
N PRO A 511 14.75 26.21 57.94
CA PRO A 511 14.02 26.08 56.65
C PRO A 511 13.39 27.40 56.05
N ALA A 512 12.58 27.21 54.99
CA ALA A 512 11.76 28.05 54.04
C ALA A 512 10.78 29.12 54.65
N PRO A 513 9.99 29.99 53.91
CA PRO A 513 9.26 29.77 52.63
C PRO A 513 9.01 31.00 51.69
N VAL A 514 8.28 30.79 50.56
CA VAL A 514 7.10 31.56 50.04
C VAL A 514 6.95 31.47 48.50
N ILE A 515 5.71 31.23 48.07
CA ILE A 515 5.19 31.10 46.70
C ILE A 515 4.89 32.48 46.08
N VAL A 516 5.33 32.74 44.84
CA VAL A 516 4.67 33.68 43.90
C VAL A 516 4.84 33.19 42.44
N VAL A 517 3.74 33.11 41.70
CA VAL A 517 3.69 32.84 40.25
C VAL A 517 3.59 34.17 39.49
N PRO A 518 4.39 34.43 38.43
CA PRO A 518 4.09 35.47 37.46
C PRO A 518 3.73 34.94 36.05
N ALA A 519 3.06 35.81 35.30
CA ALA A 519 2.23 35.56 34.12
C ALA A 519 2.98 35.21 32.80
N ARG A 520 2.21 34.66 31.84
CA ARG A 520 2.64 34.37 30.45
C ARG A 520 3.08 35.63 29.68
N PRO A 521 4.14 35.57 28.85
CA PRO A 521 4.55 36.69 28.02
C PRO A 521 3.67 36.83 26.76
N ARG A 522 3.45 38.07 26.33
CA ARG A 522 2.86 38.43 25.03
C ARG A 522 3.91 38.25 23.92
N ARG A 523 3.52 37.57 22.84
CA ARG A 523 4.32 37.39 21.63
C ARG A 523 4.61 38.72 20.93
N SER A 524 5.80 38.86 20.35
CA SER A 524 6.24 40.10 19.67
C SER A 524 5.84 40.12 18.19
N TRP A 525 5.73 41.31 17.59
CA TRP A 525 5.42 41.49 16.16
C TRP A 525 6.45 40.85 15.22
N ARG A 526 7.70 40.62 15.68
CA ARG A 526 8.72 39.89 14.93
C ARG A 526 8.39 38.40 14.78
N GLU A 527 7.76 37.79 15.77
CA GLU A 527 7.33 36.37 15.70
C GLU A 527 6.15 36.16 14.74
N LEU A 528 5.31 37.19 14.56
CA LEU A 528 4.22 37.20 13.58
C LEU A 528 4.72 37.33 12.14
N LEU A 529 5.85 38.00 11.92
CA LEU A 529 6.47 38.18 10.60
C LEU A 529 7.22 36.92 10.12
N VAL A 530 7.85 36.17 11.04
CA VAL A 530 8.51 34.89 10.73
C VAL A 530 7.50 33.84 10.25
N ASP A 531 6.30 33.81 10.82
CA ASP A 531 5.22 32.90 10.39
C ASP A 531 4.68 33.22 8.97
N VAL A 532 4.76 34.48 8.53
CA VAL A 532 4.30 34.92 7.20
C VAL A 532 5.34 34.62 6.11
N VAL A 533 6.64 34.70 6.44
CA VAL A 533 7.73 34.54 5.46
C VAL A 533 8.20 33.10 5.34
N CYS A 534 8.31 32.36 6.45
CA CYS A 534 8.91 31.02 6.43
C CYS A 534 7.89 29.88 6.21
N GLY A 535 6.59 30.14 6.38
CA GLY A 535 5.59 29.08 6.45
C GLY A 535 5.85 28.15 7.64
N LYS A 536 4.81 27.56 8.21
CA LYS A 536 4.97 26.61 9.32
C LYS A 536 5.65 25.32 8.83
N ARG A 537 6.97 25.28 8.82
CA ARG A 537 7.76 24.05 8.89
C ARG A 537 8.48 24.02 10.23
N HIS A 538 7.72 23.79 11.29
CA HIS A 538 8.29 23.16 12.47
C HIS A 538 8.28 21.66 12.19
N TYR A 539 9.46 21.07 12.05
CA TYR A 539 9.64 19.64 12.21
C TYR A 539 9.36 19.34 13.67
N GLU A 540 8.13 18.93 13.98
CA GLU A 540 7.84 18.25 15.24
C GLU A 540 8.24 16.78 15.05
N PRO A 541 9.18 16.24 15.85
CA PRO A 541 9.44 14.80 15.85
C PRO A 541 8.10 14.09 16.13
N LYS A 542 7.80 13.01 15.39
CA LYS A 542 6.58 12.19 15.56
C LYS A 542 6.47 11.78 17.03
N ARG A 543 5.71 12.53 17.83
CA ARG A 543 5.26 12.07 19.14
C ARG A 543 4.37 10.87 18.88
N VAL A 544 4.61 9.78 19.61
CA VAL A 544 3.65 8.68 19.69
C VAL A 544 2.31 9.31 20.09
N PRO A 545 1.24 9.16 19.28
CA PRO A 545 -0.05 9.71 19.63
C PRO A 545 -0.48 9.15 20.99
N PRO A 546 -1.04 9.96 21.90
CA PRO A 546 -1.57 9.43 23.15
C PRO A 546 -2.64 8.36 22.85
N PRO A 547 -2.86 7.39 23.75
CA PRO A 547 -3.85 6.34 23.54
C PRO A 547 -5.24 6.93 23.30
N MET A 548 -6.09 6.16 22.60
CA MET A 548 -7.48 6.55 22.34
C MET A 548 -8.24 6.65 23.67
N PRO A 549 -9.04 7.71 23.88
CA PRO A 549 -9.79 7.87 25.13
C PRO A 549 -10.87 6.79 25.27
N THR A 550 -11.18 6.40 26.49
CA THR A 550 -12.33 5.52 26.78
C THR A 550 -13.64 6.29 26.55
N ILE A 551 -14.66 5.64 25.96
CA ILE A 551 -15.97 6.26 25.70
C ILE A 551 -17.05 5.51 26.46
N ARG A 552 -17.79 6.20 27.33
CA ARG A 552 -19.07 5.75 27.87
C ARG A 552 -20.19 6.18 26.94
N LEU A 553 -20.95 5.24 26.42
CA LEU A 553 -22.13 5.52 25.61
C LEU A 553 -23.38 5.08 26.37
N VAL A 554 -24.27 6.04 26.67
CA VAL A 554 -25.51 5.78 27.39
C VAL A 554 -26.68 5.82 26.41
N THR A 555 -27.42 4.72 26.30
CA THR A 555 -28.64 4.61 25.47
C THR A 555 -29.85 4.38 26.36
N ILE A 556 -30.91 5.14 26.15
CA ILE A 556 -32.15 5.07 26.94
C ILE A 556 -33.26 4.45 26.09
N VAL A 557 -33.87 3.39 26.60
CA VAL A 557 -35.05 2.75 26.00
C VAL A 557 -36.29 3.21 26.75
N ARG A 558 -37.21 3.88 26.05
CA ARG A 558 -38.45 4.43 26.60
C ARG A 558 -39.63 3.48 26.34
N PRO A 559 -40.69 3.53 27.18
CA PRO A 559 -41.94 2.84 26.88
C PRO A 559 -42.51 3.31 25.53
N GLY A 560 -42.72 2.37 24.60
CA GLY A 560 -43.24 2.65 23.25
C GLY A 560 -42.18 2.70 22.14
N ASP A 561 -40.89 2.63 22.46
CA ASP A 561 -39.84 2.43 21.46
C ASP A 561 -39.99 1.05 20.78
N LYS A 562 -39.80 1.00 19.46
CA LYS A 562 -39.93 -0.25 18.68
C LYS A 562 -38.64 -1.08 18.78
N ASP A 563 -38.79 -2.39 18.91
CA ASP A 563 -37.66 -3.35 18.97
C ASP A 563 -36.68 -3.17 17.80
N GLU A 564 -37.17 -2.95 16.58
CA GLU A 564 -36.33 -2.74 15.39
C GLU A 564 -35.46 -1.48 15.50
N ASP A 565 -36.03 -0.38 16.02
CA ASP A 565 -35.31 0.89 16.19
C ASP A 565 -34.26 0.78 17.30
N ILE A 566 -34.56 0.03 18.37
CA ILE A 566 -33.64 -0.27 19.48
C ILE A 566 -32.43 -1.07 18.96
N CYS A 567 -32.69 -2.20 18.29
CA CYS A 567 -31.64 -3.05 17.72
C CYS A 567 -30.75 -2.27 16.76
N ARG A 568 -31.34 -1.46 15.87
CA ARG A 568 -30.60 -0.65 14.90
C ARG A 568 -29.70 0.41 15.56
N THR A 569 -30.19 1.07 16.61
CA THR A 569 -29.40 2.03 17.38
C THR A 569 -28.19 1.34 18.04
N ILE A 570 -28.40 0.19 18.68
CA ILE A 570 -27.35 -0.60 19.34
C ILE A 570 -26.33 -1.12 18.33
N ASP A 571 -26.80 -1.76 17.25
CA ASP A 571 -25.97 -2.31 16.17
C ASP A 571 -25.04 -1.24 15.59
N SER A 572 -25.56 -0.03 15.36
CA SER A 572 -24.77 1.06 14.77
C SER A 572 -23.57 1.47 15.63
N ALA A 573 -23.70 1.37 16.95
CA ALA A 573 -22.67 1.77 17.90
C ALA A 573 -21.69 0.64 18.19
N ILE A 574 -22.17 -0.60 18.29
CA ILE A 574 -21.31 -1.76 18.53
C ILE A 574 -20.52 -2.14 17.26
N ALA A 575 -21.12 -2.01 16.07
CA ALA A 575 -20.44 -2.28 14.80
C ALA A 575 -19.26 -1.32 14.51
N GLU A 576 -19.15 -0.21 15.25
CA GLU A 576 -17.99 0.68 15.18
C GLU A 576 -16.68 -0.03 15.56
N GLY A 577 -16.74 -1.04 16.44
CA GLY A 577 -15.57 -1.77 16.93
C GLY A 577 -14.59 -0.87 17.69
N TYR A 578 -15.08 0.13 18.42
CA TYR A 578 -14.22 1.07 19.15
C TYR A 578 -13.50 0.35 20.31
N PRO A 579 -12.15 0.43 20.43
CA PRO A 579 -11.35 -0.44 21.32
C PRO A 579 -11.69 -0.37 22.82
N HIS A 580 -12.26 0.75 23.27
CA HIS A 580 -12.53 1.05 24.67
C HIS A 580 -13.92 1.66 24.86
N LEU A 581 -14.95 1.02 24.30
CA LEU A 581 -16.35 1.42 24.43
C LEU A 581 -16.98 0.74 25.64
N GLU A 582 -17.46 1.55 26.58
CA GLU A 582 -18.32 1.12 27.67
C GLU A 582 -19.78 1.46 27.30
N TYR A 583 -20.54 0.44 26.90
CA TYR A 583 -21.92 0.62 26.46
C TYR A 583 -22.88 0.40 27.64
N VAL A 584 -23.64 1.42 28.00
CA VAL A 584 -24.61 1.38 29.10
C VAL A 584 -26.01 1.54 28.55
N LEU A 585 -26.87 0.56 28.82
CA LEU A 585 -28.27 0.57 28.44
C LEU A 585 -29.15 0.87 29.66
N VAL A 586 -30.00 1.88 29.57
CA VAL A 586 -30.99 2.23 30.60
C VAL A 586 -32.36 1.78 30.12
N SER A 587 -32.96 0.79 30.80
CA SER A 587 -34.22 0.19 30.35
C SER A 587 -35.08 -0.32 31.52
N ASN A 588 -36.40 -0.10 31.46
CA ASN A 588 -37.38 -0.60 32.43
C ASN A 588 -37.76 -2.06 32.09
N GLY A 589 -36.86 -2.99 32.43
CA GLY A 589 -36.94 -4.41 32.03
C GLY A 589 -36.32 -4.64 30.65
N VAL A 590 -35.77 -5.83 30.40
CA VAL A 590 -35.07 -6.17 29.14
C VAL A 590 -36.06 -6.76 28.13
N PRO A 591 -36.47 -6.03 27.07
CA PRO A 591 -37.18 -6.62 25.94
C PRO A 591 -36.51 -7.88 25.41
N ALA A 592 -37.28 -8.89 24.98
CA ALA A 592 -36.72 -10.15 24.45
C ALA A 592 -35.75 -9.91 23.27
N ALA A 593 -35.97 -8.86 22.48
CA ALA A 593 -35.09 -8.42 21.39
C ALA A 593 -33.66 -8.06 21.85
N LEU A 594 -33.46 -7.72 23.12
CA LEU A 594 -32.17 -7.33 23.68
C LEU A 594 -31.34 -8.48 24.21
N ASN A 595 -31.90 -9.69 24.33
CA ASN A 595 -31.20 -10.86 24.86
C ASN A 595 -29.93 -11.21 24.06
N HIS A 596 -29.93 -10.95 22.74
CA HIS A 596 -28.78 -11.17 21.86
C HIS A 596 -27.63 -10.15 22.04
N TYR A 597 -27.86 -9.05 22.77
CA TYR A 597 -26.85 -8.01 23.02
C TYR A 597 -26.25 -8.06 24.43
N THR A 598 -26.73 -8.95 25.30
CA THR A 598 -26.36 -9.01 26.72
C THR A 598 -24.86 -9.24 26.95
N ASP A 599 -24.20 -9.96 26.04
CA ASP A 599 -22.75 -10.21 26.03
C ASP A 599 -21.92 -9.03 25.49
N ARG A 600 -22.57 -8.08 24.79
CA ARG A 600 -21.92 -6.94 24.11
C ARG A 600 -22.26 -5.58 24.75
N VAL A 601 -23.27 -5.53 25.62
CA VAL A 601 -23.61 -4.38 26.46
C VAL A 601 -22.87 -4.51 27.80
N THR A 602 -22.09 -3.50 28.16
CA THR A 602 -21.25 -3.53 29.36
C THR A 602 -22.07 -3.50 30.65
N LYS A 603 -23.18 -2.73 30.65
CA LYS A 603 -24.05 -2.60 31.82
C LYS A 603 -25.48 -2.29 31.42
N ILE A 604 -26.44 -3.00 32.02
CA ILE A 604 -27.86 -2.66 31.98
C ILE A 604 -28.22 -2.03 33.32
N VAL A 605 -28.86 -0.86 33.29
CA VAL A 605 -29.33 -0.14 34.48
C VAL A 605 -30.86 -0.13 34.45
N GLU A 606 -31.47 -0.79 35.42
CA GLU A 606 -32.90 -0.71 35.66
C GLU A 606 -33.24 0.58 36.44
N PRO A 607 -34.08 1.47 35.91
CA PRO A 607 -34.47 2.68 36.61
C PRO A 607 -35.22 2.39 37.91
N THR A 608 -34.75 2.96 39.02
CA THR A 608 -35.46 2.91 40.31
C THR A 608 -36.59 3.97 40.41
N ALA A 609 -36.61 4.95 39.49
CA ALA A 609 -37.60 6.03 39.36
C ALA A 609 -37.56 6.63 37.91
N GLU A 610 -38.15 7.82 37.67
CA GLU A 610 -38.29 8.48 36.35
C GLU A 610 -37.06 8.33 35.41
N PRO A 611 -37.24 8.13 34.08
CA PRO A 611 -36.18 7.74 33.12
C PRO A 611 -34.92 8.62 33.13
N PHE A 612 -35.04 9.91 33.43
CA PHE A 612 -33.92 10.85 33.47
C PHE A 612 -33.06 10.75 34.73
N GLY A 613 -33.62 10.23 35.84
CA GLY A 613 -32.86 9.93 37.07
C GLY A 613 -31.87 8.79 36.86
N ALA A 614 -32.32 7.69 36.26
CA ALA A 614 -31.45 6.56 35.90
C ALA A 614 -30.39 6.94 34.85
N THR A 615 -30.72 7.87 33.94
CA THR A 615 -29.76 8.44 32.98
C THR A 615 -28.66 9.24 33.67
N ALA A 616 -29.02 10.07 34.67
CA ALA A 616 -28.07 10.82 35.46
C ALA A 616 -27.10 9.88 36.20
N GLU A 617 -27.61 8.79 36.78
CA GLU A 617 -26.80 7.76 37.43
C GLU A 617 -25.90 7.01 36.42
N ALA A 618 -26.44 6.62 35.28
CA ALA A 618 -25.68 5.92 34.23
C ALA A 618 -24.51 6.76 33.69
N ILE A 619 -24.67 8.09 33.59
CA ILE A 619 -23.60 9.03 33.22
C ILE A 619 -22.63 9.27 34.38
N ALA A 620 -23.14 9.38 35.61
CA ALA A 620 -22.32 9.65 36.79
C ALA A 620 -21.44 8.45 37.18
N THR A 621 -21.88 7.22 36.92
CA THR A 621 -21.13 6.00 37.23
C THR A 621 -20.02 5.71 36.20
N GLY A 622 -18.95 5.03 36.64
CA GLY A 622 -17.81 4.57 35.82
C GLY A 622 -16.68 5.58 35.57
N GLU A 623 -15.62 5.13 34.91
CA GLU A 623 -14.31 5.82 34.86
C GLU A 623 -13.92 6.35 33.47
N SER A 624 -14.80 6.26 32.48
CA SER A 624 -14.47 6.60 31.10
C SER A 624 -14.16 8.10 30.90
N ASP A 625 -13.20 8.40 30.04
CA ASP A 625 -12.69 9.75 29.75
C ASP A 625 -13.76 10.64 29.11
N LEU A 626 -14.51 10.06 28.17
CA LEU A 626 -15.56 10.70 27.39
C LEU A 626 -16.92 10.06 27.70
N VAL A 627 -17.95 10.89 27.67
CA VAL A 627 -19.34 10.48 27.80
C VAL A 627 -20.12 10.96 26.59
N ALA A 628 -20.96 10.09 26.06
CA ALA A 628 -21.95 10.37 25.04
C ALA A 628 -23.31 9.77 25.41
N TRP A 629 -24.36 10.39 24.89
CA TRP A 629 -25.75 9.96 25.01
C TRP A 629 -26.25 9.63 23.60
N LEU A 630 -26.90 8.49 23.39
CA LEU A 630 -27.56 8.13 22.13
C LEU A 630 -29.03 7.76 22.35
N ASP A 631 -29.95 8.41 21.64
CA ASP A 631 -31.38 8.08 21.71
C ASP A 631 -31.76 7.00 20.69
N VAL A 632 -32.76 6.19 21.05
CA VAL A 632 -33.40 5.24 20.12
C VAL A 632 -33.97 6.01 18.92
N GLY A 633 -33.81 5.44 17.72
CA GLY A 633 -34.17 6.11 16.45
C GLY A 633 -33.02 6.88 15.80
N THR A 634 -31.85 6.87 16.43
CA THR A 634 -30.60 7.44 15.92
C THR A 634 -29.51 6.37 15.81
N ALA A 635 -28.67 6.45 14.78
CA ALA A 635 -27.54 5.54 14.58
C ALA A 635 -26.24 6.31 14.33
N TYR A 636 -25.10 5.75 14.75
CA TYR A 636 -23.79 6.27 14.37
C TYR A 636 -23.49 6.03 12.89
N GLU A 637 -22.85 7.01 12.24
CA GLU A 637 -22.23 6.76 10.94
C GLU A 637 -20.95 5.91 11.14
N PRO A 638 -20.59 5.03 10.19
CA PRO A 638 -19.40 4.19 10.31
C PRO A 638 -18.12 5.01 10.53
N GLY A 639 -17.47 4.84 11.69
CA GLY A 639 -16.29 5.58 12.13
C GLY A 639 -16.59 6.78 13.03
N ALA A 640 -17.84 7.05 13.40
CA ALA A 640 -18.22 8.18 14.24
C ALA A 640 -17.59 8.15 15.65
N LEU A 641 -17.56 6.98 16.30
CA LEU A 641 -16.95 6.84 17.62
C LEU A 641 -15.43 7.02 17.55
N HIS A 642 -14.81 6.47 16.51
CA HIS A 642 -13.39 6.65 16.24
C HIS A 642 -13.05 8.14 16.04
N ARG A 643 -13.84 8.84 15.23
CA ARG A 643 -13.68 10.28 14.99
C ARG A 643 -13.83 11.09 16.28
N ALA A 644 -14.79 10.74 17.12
CA ALA A 644 -14.94 11.38 18.42
C ALA A 644 -13.70 11.18 19.30
N GLY A 645 -13.24 9.93 19.43
CA GLY A 645 -12.03 9.61 20.18
C GLY A 645 -10.78 10.34 19.67
N GLU A 646 -10.56 10.33 18.35
CA GLU A 646 -9.44 11.03 17.72
C GLU A 646 -9.51 12.54 17.94
N TYR A 647 -10.70 13.14 17.81
CA TYR A 647 -10.88 14.56 18.06
C TYR A 647 -10.46 14.95 19.48
N PHE A 648 -10.92 14.21 20.49
CA PHE A 648 -10.59 14.50 21.89
C PHE A 648 -9.15 14.12 22.27
N ARG A 649 -8.55 13.12 21.62
CA ARG A 649 -7.11 12.82 21.73
C ARG A 649 -6.28 14.01 21.24
N ASP A 650 -6.63 14.53 20.07
CA ASP A 650 -5.86 15.60 19.40
C ASP A 650 -6.18 16.99 19.96
N HIS A 651 -7.29 17.14 20.69
CA HIS A 651 -7.74 18.38 21.32
C HIS A 651 -7.96 18.18 22.83
N SER A 652 -6.86 18.02 23.58
CA SER A 652 -6.88 17.86 25.04
C SER A 652 -7.68 18.95 25.78
N MET A 653 -7.68 20.17 25.25
CA MET A 653 -8.41 21.33 25.81
C MET A 653 -9.90 21.39 25.45
N ALA A 654 -10.40 20.54 24.54
CA ALA A 654 -11.83 20.50 24.21
C ALA A 654 -12.60 19.79 25.34
N MET A 655 -13.58 20.48 25.93
CA MET A 655 -14.39 19.97 27.04
C MET A 655 -15.67 19.30 26.55
N ALA A 656 -16.28 19.83 25.49
CA ALA A 656 -17.45 19.26 24.83
C ALA A 656 -17.39 19.55 23.33
N ALA A 657 -17.86 18.60 22.54
CA ALA A 657 -17.90 18.68 21.09
C ALA A 657 -19.21 18.08 20.56
N VAL A 658 -19.76 18.75 19.55
CA VAL A 658 -20.96 18.34 18.83
C VAL A 658 -20.53 17.93 17.41
N PHE A 659 -20.91 16.74 16.97
CA PHE A 659 -20.60 16.19 15.64
C PHE A 659 -21.77 16.42 14.66
N GLU A 660 -21.55 16.35 13.35
CA GLU A 660 -22.61 16.62 12.36
C GLU A 660 -23.66 15.50 12.33
N GLU A 661 -24.93 15.87 12.20
CA GLU A 661 -26.07 14.97 12.05
C GLU A 661 -26.57 14.95 10.61
N THR A 662 -26.85 13.77 10.09
CA THR A 662 -27.53 13.55 8.81
C THR A 662 -28.93 12.98 9.06
N SER A 663 -29.82 13.05 8.08
CA SER A 663 -31.12 12.37 8.18
C SER A 663 -31.26 11.37 7.05
N ALA A 664 -31.86 10.22 7.38
CA ALA A 664 -32.21 9.19 6.43
C ALA A 664 -33.69 9.30 6.04
N LYS A 665 -34.00 9.08 4.75
CA LYS A 665 -35.38 9.04 4.22
C LYS A 665 -35.62 7.78 3.38
N ASP A 666 -36.88 7.47 3.10
CA ASP A 666 -37.43 6.38 2.28
C ASP A 666 -36.54 5.99 1.11
N GLY A 667 -36.34 4.68 0.91
CA GLY A 667 -35.48 4.17 -0.15
C GLY A 667 -33.99 4.47 0.10
N GLY A 668 -33.58 4.61 1.37
CA GLY A 668 -32.18 4.63 1.86
C GLY A 668 -31.35 5.88 1.57
N TRP A 669 -32.00 6.98 1.21
CA TRP A 669 -31.36 8.26 0.99
C TRP A 669 -30.83 8.88 2.30
N ARG A 670 -29.73 9.63 2.22
CA ARG A 670 -29.12 10.37 3.33
C ARG A 670 -28.74 11.79 2.90
N PHE A 671 -29.13 12.75 3.73
CA PHE A 671 -28.88 14.17 3.48
C PHE A 671 -28.33 14.88 4.71
N HIS A 672 -27.55 15.93 4.45
CA HIS A 672 -27.09 16.84 5.49
C HIS A 672 -28.22 17.77 5.92
N HIS A 673 -28.56 17.76 7.20
CA HIS A 673 -29.47 18.73 7.78
C HIS A 673 -28.76 20.04 8.12
N GLY A 674 -29.53 21.14 8.05
CA GLY A 674 -29.07 22.46 8.48
C GLY A 674 -28.76 22.45 9.97
N TRP A 675 -27.47 22.42 10.31
CA TRP A 675 -27.01 22.22 11.68
C TRP A 675 -27.34 23.40 12.62
N PRO A 676 -28.12 23.20 13.70
CA PRO A 676 -28.42 24.24 14.68
C PRO A 676 -27.16 24.65 15.43
N ARG A 677 -27.11 25.90 15.88
CA ARG A 677 -26.00 26.41 16.67
C ARG A 677 -26.20 25.98 18.13
N VAL A 678 -25.19 25.36 18.74
CA VAL A 678 -25.22 24.94 20.15
C VAL A 678 -24.60 25.97 21.10
N ASP A 679 -24.70 27.25 20.76
CA ASP A 679 -24.30 28.34 21.66
C ASP A 679 -25.49 28.85 22.48
N VAL A 680 -25.20 29.41 23.67
CA VAL A 680 -26.21 29.85 24.65
C VAL A 680 -27.34 30.64 24.03
N ASP A 681 -27.05 31.54 23.08
CA ASP A 681 -28.07 32.37 22.47
C ASP A 681 -29.02 31.57 21.58
N SER A 682 -28.46 30.67 20.77
CA SER A 682 -29.25 29.80 19.89
C SER A 682 -30.07 28.81 20.70
N LEU A 683 -29.50 28.15 21.72
CA LEU A 683 -30.23 27.21 22.58
C LEU A 683 -31.39 27.87 23.37
N ARG A 684 -31.30 29.17 23.69
CA ARG A 684 -32.38 29.92 24.37
C ARG A 684 -33.56 30.26 23.45
N HIS A 685 -33.29 30.39 22.16
CA HIS A 685 -34.27 30.82 21.16
C HIS A 685 -34.80 29.64 20.32
N ASP A 686 -34.05 28.54 20.28
CA ASP A 686 -34.43 27.29 19.65
C ASP A 686 -35.42 26.55 20.56
N GLY A 687 -36.68 26.46 20.13
CA GLY A 687 -37.76 25.82 20.87
C GLY A 687 -37.81 24.29 20.72
N SER A 688 -36.69 23.66 20.35
CA SER A 688 -36.58 22.22 20.15
C SER A 688 -36.09 21.50 21.41
N VAL A 689 -36.82 20.45 21.81
CA VAL A 689 -36.47 19.53 22.90
C VAL A 689 -35.29 18.70 22.41
N THR A 690 -34.08 19.24 22.59
CA THR A 690 -32.88 18.72 21.95
C THR A 690 -32.28 17.60 22.79
N SER A 691 -32.63 16.36 22.44
CA SER A 691 -31.70 15.27 22.61
C SER A 691 -30.70 15.34 21.44
N LEU A 692 -29.41 15.58 21.74
CA LEU A 692 -28.35 15.68 20.73
C LEU A 692 -27.47 14.43 20.83
N PRO A 693 -27.86 13.33 20.16
CA PRO A 693 -27.14 12.05 20.20
C PRO A 693 -25.68 12.07 19.68
N HIS A 694 -25.24 13.24 19.23
CA HIS A 694 -23.96 13.51 18.59
C HIS A 694 -23.06 14.43 19.44
N VAL A 695 -23.34 14.58 20.73
CA VAL A 695 -22.51 15.35 21.67
C VAL A 695 -21.65 14.41 22.51
N PHE A 696 -20.35 14.68 22.52
CA PHE A 696 -19.36 14.03 23.37
C PHE A 696 -18.78 15.08 24.30
N PHE A 697 -18.58 14.74 25.56
CA PHE A 697 -17.94 15.63 26.53
C PHE A 697 -17.04 14.86 27.47
N ARG A 698 -16.03 15.55 28.02
CA ARG A 698 -15.16 14.97 29.03
C ARG A 698 -15.92 14.83 30.35
N ARG A 699 -15.64 13.76 31.07
CA ARG A 699 -16.23 13.49 32.38
C ARG A 699 -15.94 14.60 33.41
N GLN A 700 -14.71 15.13 33.45
CA GLN A 700 -14.30 16.15 34.44
C GLN A 700 -15.22 17.40 34.45
N PRO A 701 -15.53 18.06 33.30
CA PRO A 701 -16.53 19.11 33.21
C PRO A 701 -17.91 18.79 33.79
N TYR A 702 -18.41 17.56 33.62
CA TYR A 702 -19.72 17.14 34.11
C TYR A 702 -19.80 17.24 35.64
N GLY A 703 -18.75 16.80 36.34
CA GLY A 703 -18.64 16.96 37.80
C GLY A 703 -18.62 18.42 38.28
N LEU A 704 -18.14 19.36 37.44
CA LEU A 704 -18.03 20.78 37.81
C LEU A 704 -19.33 21.57 37.60
N ILE A 705 -20.16 21.20 36.64
CA ILE A 705 -21.41 21.92 36.32
C ILE A 705 -22.64 21.30 37.00
N GLY A 706 -22.48 20.12 37.60
CA GLY A 706 -23.56 19.35 38.22
C GLY A 706 -24.25 18.39 37.24
N PRO A 707 -24.87 17.31 37.75
CA PRO A 707 -25.47 16.27 36.93
C PRO A 707 -26.67 16.76 36.10
N ILE A 708 -27.23 15.87 35.29
CA ILE A 708 -28.57 16.05 34.70
C ILE A 708 -29.56 16.30 35.84
N ASN A 709 -30.46 17.26 35.67
CA ASN A 709 -31.49 17.58 36.65
C ASN A 709 -32.80 16.84 36.28
N PRO A 710 -33.18 15.76 36.99
CA PRO A 710 -34.39 15.00 36.64
C PRO A 710 -35.67 15.82 36.77
N ALA A 711 -35.69 16.83 37.65
CA ALA A 711 -36.83 17.74 37.82
C ALA A 711 -37.12 18.61 36.58
N LYS A 712 -36.27 18.56 35.55
CA LYS A 712 -36.51 19.20 34.24
C LYS A 712 -37.21 18.29 33.23
N GLY A 713 -37.59 17.07 33.62
CA GLY A 713 -38.30 16.12 32.75
C GLY A 713 -37.58 15.93 31.41
N GLU A 714 -38.33 15.99 30.31
CA GLU A 714 -37.77 15.85 28.95
C GLU A 714 -36.82 16.99 28.52
N ALA A 715 -36.77 18.11 29.24
CA ALA A 715 -35.83 19.20 28.99
C ALA A 715 -34.49 19.03 29.72
N ALA A 716 -34.29 17.93 30.45
CA ALA A 716 -33.08 17.72 31.25
C ALA A 716 -31.79 17.63 30.39
N GLY A 717 -31.87 17.07 29.18
CA GLY A 717 -30.78 17.08 28.21
C GLY A 717 -30.43 18.49 27.72
N TRP A 718 -31.45 19.31 27.43
CA TRP A 718 -31.27 20.71 27.04
C TRP A 718 -30.63 21.56 28.16
N ASP A 719 -31.08 21.38 29.42
CA ASP A 719 -30.54 22.09 30.58
C ASP A 719 -29.04 21.80 30.77
N LEU A 720 -28.63 20.54 30.63
CA LEU A 720 -27.22 20.15 30.69
C LEU A 720 -26.40 20.85 29.59
N LEU A 721 -26.91 20.82 28.35
CA LEU A 721 -26.23 21.41 27.18
C LEU A 721 -26.06 22.92 27.31
N ILE A 722 -27.09 23.64 27.75
CA ILE A 722 -27.00 25.10 27.89
C ILE A 722 -26.05 25.50 29.03
N ARG A 723 -25.98 24.73 30.13
CA ARG A 723 -24.98 24.91 31.20
C ARG A 723 -23.56 24.67 30.68
N PHE A 724 -23.34 23.59 29.93
CA PHE A 724 -22.07 23.31 29.25
C PHE A 724 -21.66 24.45 28.30
N SER A 725 -22.58 24.88 27.45
CA SER A 725 -22.36 25.95 26.48
C SER A 725 -22.01 27.28 27.15
N ARG A 726 -22.65 27.60 28.28
CA ARG A 726 -22.39 28.81 29.07
C ARG A 726 -21.00 28.80 29.72
N ARG A 727 -20.56 27.66 30.27
CA ARG A 727 -19.32 27.58 31.07
C ARG A 727 -18.07 27.28 30.24
N PHE A 728 -18.16 26.31 29.33
CA PHE A 728 -17.02 25.80 28.58
C PHE A 728 -17.11 26.08 27.08
N GLY A 729 -18.33 26.32 26.58
CA GLY A 729 -18.62 26.35 25.15
C GLY A 729 -18.56 24.95 24.54
N ILE A 730 -19.28 24.75 23.45
CA ILE A 730 -19.32 23.46 22.74
C ILE A 730 -18.62 23.65 21.38
N ARG A 731 -17.63 22.81 21.11
CA ARG A 731 -16.90 22.81 19.83
C ARG A 731 -17.71 22.11 18.76
N ARG A 732 -17.65 22.65 17.54
CA ARG A 732 -18.35 22.10 16.39
C ARG A 732 -17.38 21.29 15.54
N VAL A 733 -17.63 19.99 15.43
CA VAL A 733 -16.87 19.06 14.62
C VAL A 733 -17.73 18.60 13.44
N ARG A 734 -17.15 18.62 12.24
CA ARG A 734 -17.86 18.22 11.02
C ARG A 734 -17.70 16.72 10.79
N GLY A 735 -18.70 16.10 10.18
CA GLY A 735 -18.72 14.71 9.70
C GLY A 735 -18.68 13.59 10.73
N HIS A 736 -19.04 12.39 10.24
CA HIS A 736 -19.30 11.14 10.98
C HIS A 736 -19.79 11.39 12.41
N GLY A 737 -20.98 11.98 12.52
CA GLY A 737 -21.70 12.01 13.79
C GLY A 737 -22.74 10.92 13.76
N VAL A 738 -23.98 11.30 13.60
CA VAL A 738 -25.12 10.37 13.66
C VAL A 738 -26.05 10.60 12.48
N TYR A 739 -26.87 9.61 12.18
CA TYR A 739 -28.02 9.79 11.31
C TYR A 739 -29.30 9.40 12.02
N ARG A 740 -30.33 10.23 11.85
CA ARG A 740 -31.66 9.98 12.38
C ARG A 740 -32.49 9.19 11.37
N PHE A 741 -33.08 8.08 11.80
CA PHE A 741 -33.92 7.21 10.96
C PHE A 741 -35.35 7.04 11.51
N ALA A 742 -35.61 7.43 12.75
CA ALA A 742 -36.95 7.57 13.31
C ALA A 742 -37.12 8.95 13.96
N ALA A 743 -38.33 9.52 13.90
CA ALA A 743 -38.63 10.73 14.66
C ALA A 743 -38.66 10.39 16.15
N PRO A 744 -38.07 11.21 17.04
CA PRO A 744 -38.15 10.98 18.47
C PRO A 744 -39.62 11.02 18.90
N ALA A 745 -40.04 10.09 19.76
CA ALA A 745 -41.30 10.21 20.47
C ALA A 745 -41.18 11.38 21.46
N VAL A 746 -41.59 12.57 21.04
CA VAL A 746 -41.66 13.78 21.88
C VAL A 746 -43.06 13.82 22.48
N SER A 747 -43.18 13.80 23.80
CA SER A 747 -44.49 13.92 24.44
C SER A 747 -45.02 15.36 24.33
N GLU A 748 -46.33 15.55 24.46
CA GLU A 748 -46.92 16.89 24.53
C GLU A 748 -46.35 17.72 25.71
N LEU A 749 -45.90 17.05 26.77
CA LEU A 749 -45.28 17.68 27.95
C LEU A 749 -43.87 18.19 27.69
N ALA A 750 -43.19 17.71 26.66
CA ALA A 750 -41.80 18.06 26.37
C ALA A 750 -41.61 19.55 26.07
N HIS A 751 -42.55 20.15 25.33
CA HIS A 751 -42.54 21.58 25.04
C HIS A 751 -42.82 22.43 26.28
N VAL A 752 -43.64 21.93 27.20
CA VAL A 752 -43.93 22.59 28.49
C VAL A 752 -42.67 22.59 29.35
N HIS A 753 -42.05 21.44 29.56
CA HIS A 753 -40.79 21.30 30.30
C HIS A 753 -39.66 22.18 29.73
N LEU A 754 -39.57 22.29 28.40
CA LEU A 754 -38.59 23.14 27.74
C LEU A 754 -38.85 24.63 28.00
N GLY A 755 -40.12 25.06 27.93
CA GLY A 755 -40.52 26.44 28.23
C GLY A 755 -40.16 26.83 29.67
N GLU A 756 -40.44 25.95 30.63
CA GLU A 756 -40.08 26.13 32.04
C GLU A 756 -38.56 26.18 32.24
N ALA A 757 -37.80 25.27 31.63
CA ALA A 757 -36.35 25.26 31.70
C ALA A 757 -35.72 26.53 31.11
N ILE A 758 -36.24 27.03 29.98
CA ILE A 758 -35.81 28.30 29.38
C ILE A 758 -36.11 29.48 30.31
N ASN A 759 -37.29 29.52 30.92
CA ASN A 759 -37.69 30.57 31.85
C ASN A 759 -36.81 30.60 33.11
N ASP A 760 -36.55 29.43 33.71
CA ASP A 760 -35.67 29.30 34.87
C ASP A 760 -34.23 29.72 34.54
N PHE A 761 -33.71 29.28 33.39
CA PHE A 761 -32.39 29.70 32.93
C PHE A 761 -32.34 31.23 32.72
N ASN A 762 -33.39 31.81 32.14
CA ASN A 762 -33.51 33.26 31.89
C ASN A 762 -33.67 34.08 33.17
N ALA A 763 -34.31 33.55 34.21
CA ALA A 763 -34.42 34.19 35.52
C ALA A 763 -33.04 34.40 36.17
N GLY A 764 -32.09 33.50 35.89
CA GLY A 764 -30.68 33.64 36.30
C GLY A 764 -29.86 34.68 35.51
N PHE A 765 -30.43 35.35 34.50
CA PHE A 765 -29.78 36.42 33.71
C PHE A 765 -30.35 37.80 34.07
N GLY A 766 -29.56 38.65 34.72
CA GLY A 766 -29.88 40.08 34.87
C GLY A 766 -30.00 40.81 33.52
N LEU A 767 -30.58 42.02 33.51
CA LEU A 767 -30.84 42.82 32.31
C LEU A 767 -29.58 43.00 31.41
N ALA A 768 -28.42 43.24 32.02
CA ALA A 768 -27.14 43.36 31.33
C ALA A 768 -26.70 42.07 30.62
N GLY A 769 -26.98 40.90 31.20
CA GLY A 769 -26.70 39.59 30.59
C GLY A 769 -27.58 39.34 29.37
N ARG A 770 -28.86 39.71 29.44
CA ARG A 770 -29.80 39.62 28.30
C ARG A 770 -29.37 40.51 27.13
N ILE A 771 -28.93 41.74 27.41
CA ILE A 771 -28.40 42.66 26.38
C ILE A 771 -27.10 42.12 25.77
N ARG A 772 -26.17 41.59 26.60
CA ARG A 772 -24.90 41.01 26.11
C ARG A 772 -25.11 39.81 25.21
N CYS A 773 -26.04 38.91 25.54
CA CYS A 773 -26.40 37.78 24.67
C CYS A 773 -26.94 38.29 23.33
N ARG A 774 -27.89 39.24 23.34
CA ARG A 774 -28.48 39.82 22.14
C ARG A 774 -27.46 40.56 21.26
N ALA A 775 -26.53 41.31 21.86
CA ALA A 775 -25.44 41.95 21.12
C ALA A 775 -24.46 40.94 20.51
N THR A 776 -24.17 39.85 21.23
CA THR A 776 -23.32 38.75 20.72
C THR A 776 -24.02 37.99 19.59
N ALA A 777 -25.34 37.82 19.68
CA ALA A 777 -26.19 37.24 18.64
C ALA A 777 -26.08 38.03 17.34
N VAL A 778 -26.34 39.35 17.41
CA VAL A 778 -26.28 40.27 16.27
C VAL A 778 -24.87 40.32 15.68
N GLY A 779 -23.82 40.45 16.50
CA GLY A 779 -22.44 40.46 16.04
C GLY A 779 -22.03 39.15 15.35
N ARG A 780 -22.53 37.99 15.83
CA ARG A 780 -22.28 36.68 15.21
C ARG A 780 -23.13 36.43 13.97
N GLU A 781 -24.36 36.96 13.91
CA GLU A 781 -25.17 37.00 12.69
C GLU A 781 -24.46 37.79 11.59
N LEU A 782 -23.97 38.99 11.89
CA LEU A 782 -23.13 39.78 10.98
C LEU A 782 -21.88 39.00 10.54
N ALA A 783 -21.16 38.37 11.47
CA ALA A 783 -20.01 37.53 11.13
C ALA A 783 -20.39 36.26 10.35
N SER A 784 -21.60 35.74 10.48
CA SER A 784 -22.14 34.61 9.71
C SER A 784 -22.52 35.03 8.31
N LEU A 785 -23.17 36.19 8.17
CA LEU A 785 -23.47 36.83 6.90
C LEU A 785 -22.18 37.07 6.13
N LEU A 786 -21.15 37.66 6.76
CA LEU A 786 -19.82 37.84 6.18
C LEU A 786 -19.14 36.50 5.84
N ARG A 787 -19.27 35.47 6.68
CA ARG A 787 -18.74 34.12 6.39
C ARG A 787 -19.43 33.43 5.21
N GLN A 788 -20.69 33.75 4.90
CA GLN A 788 -21.38 33.26 3.69
C GLN A 788 -20.83 33.87 2.38
N TRP A 789 -20.01 34.93 2.46
CA TRP A 789 -19.25 35.46 1.34
C TRP A 789 -17.90 34.75 1.15
N VAL A 790 -17.39 34.08 2.19
CA VAL A 790 -16.09 33.39 2.19
C VAL A 790 -16.26 31.94 1.72
N VAL A 791 -15.39 31.56 0.80
CA VAL A 791 -15.21 30.26 0.13
C VAL A 791 -15.15 29.10 1.14
N ARG A 792 -16.29 28.48 1.50
CA ARG A 792 -16.36 27.26 2.36
C ARG A 792 -17.27 26.17 1.76
N ASP A 793 -16.87 24.90 1.95
CA ASP A 793 -17.58 23.68 1.53
C ASP A 793 -18.78 23.33 2.43
N ASP A 794 -19.75 24.24 2.49
CA ASP A 794 -20.96 24.07 3.28
C ASP A 794 -22.14 23.74 2.35
N TRP A 795 -22.43 22.45 2.17
CA TRP A 795 -23.67 22.01 1.55
C TRP A 795 -24.78 22.20 2.58
N ARG A 796 -25.55 23.29 2.46
CA ARG A 796 -26.63 23.61 3.39
C ARG A 796 -27.97 23.48 2.68
N TRP A 797 -28.82 22.61 3.18
CA TRP A 797 -30.24 22.60 2.82
C TRP A 797 -31.02 23.58 3.69
N PRO A 798 -31.97 24.35 3.14
CA PRO A 798 -32.99 24.99 3.95
C PRO A 798 -33.82 23.91 4.64
N SER A 799 -34.08 24.06 5.93
CA SER A 799 -34.79 23.07 6.77
C SER A 799 -36.22 22.76 6.29
N TRP A 800 -36.83 23.62 5.48
CA TRP A 800 -38.21 23.52 4.98
C TRP A 800 -38.38 22.81 3.63
N VAL A 801 -37.33 22.22 3.04
CA VAL A 801 -37.38 21.55 1.71
C VAL A 801 -37.41 20.02 1.83
N VAL A 802 -37.62 19.48 3.03
CA VAL A 802 -37.67 18.03 3.26
C VAL A 802 -39.13 17.57 3.09
N PRO A 803 -39.46 16.69 2.12
CA PRO A 803 -40.82 16.20 1.98
C PRO A 803 -41.15 15.25 3.14
N GLU A 804 -42.36 15.29 3.70
CA GLU A 804 -42.85 14.40 4.76
C GLU A 804 -43.18 12.99 4.20
N GLY A 805 -43.11 11.94 5.04
CA GLY A 805 -43.43 10.53 4.71
C GLY A 805 -42.26 9.57 4.93
N GLY A 806 -42.53 8.42 5.58
CA GLY A 806 -41.55 7.46 6.09
C GLY A 806 -41.87 5.98 5.78
N VAL A 807 -40.86 5.16 5.48
CA VAL A 807 -40.67 3.72 5.76
C VAL A 807 -39.15 3.39 5.79
N ALA A 808 -38.75 2.48 6.69
CA ALA A 808 -37.36 2.09 6.97
C ALA A 808 -36.56 1.58 5.76
N ALA A 809 -35.31 2.07 5.64
CA ALA A 809 -34.30 1.51 4.73
C ALA A 809 -33.69 0.22 5.31
N PRO A 810 -33.44 -0.82 4.48
CA PRO A 810 -32.95 -2.13 4.93
C PRO A 810 -31.64 -2.04 5.71
N ALA A 811 -31.51 -2.92 6.71
CA ALA A 811 -30.39 -3.04 7.63
C ALA A 811 -29.18 -3.75 7.01
N GLU A 812 -28.70 -3.31 5.84
CA GLU A 812 -27.42 -3.83 5.33
C GLU A 812 -26.24 -3.18 6.10
N PRO A 813 -25.24 -3.98 6.52
CA PRO A 813 -24.05 -3.46 7.16
C PRO A 813 -23.34 -2.50 6.21
N LEU A 814 -23.15 -1.26 6.66
CA LEU A 814 -22.52 -0.22 5.86
C LEU A 814 -21.08 -0.60 5.56
N GLN A 815 -20.79 -0.93 4.29
CA GLN A 815 -19.42 -1.09 3.82
C GLN A 815 -18.64 0.21 4.10
N THR A 816 -17.60 0.12 4.95
CA THR A 816 -16.80 1.29 5.33
C THR A 816 -15.88 1.68 4.19
N ALA A 817 -16.14 2.84 3.60
CA ALA A 817 -15.21 3.49 2.67
C ALA A 817 -13.83 3.64 3.34
N THR A 818 -12.76 3.37 2.61
CA THR A 818 -11.38 3.66 3.03
C THR A 818 -10.73 4.54 1.99
N SER A 819 -10.02 5.57 2.41
CA SER A 819 -9.32 6.46 1.49
C SER A 819 -8.14 5.75 0.85
N PRO A 820 -8.02 5.75 -0.49
CA PRO A 820 -6.90 5.11 -1.17
C PRO A 820 -5.58 5.90 -1.03
N ILE A 821 -5.61 7.10 -0.45
CA ILE A 821 -4.43 7.96 -0.31
C ILE A 821 -3.73 7.75 1.03
N ASN A 822 -4.51 7.63 2.11
CA ASN A 822 -4.00 7.59 3.48
C ASN A 822 -4.47 6.37 4.26
N HIS A 823 -5.26 5.48 3.65
CA HIS A 823 -5.85 4.28 4.24
C HIS A 823 -6.68 4.54 5.51
N ARG A 824 -7.13 5.78 5.71
CA ARG A 824 -8.04 6.17 6.81
C ARG A 824 -9.48 6.12 6.34
N ARG A 825 -10.41 6.00 7.29
CA ARG A 825 -11.83 6.21 7.02
C ARG A 825 -12.03 7.67 6.57
N PRO A 826 -12.90 7.93 5.59
CA PRO A 826 -13.27 9.29 5.20
C PRO A 826 -13.79 10.08 6.41
N ASP A 827 -13.99 11.38 6.26
CA ASP A 827 -14.38 12.27 7.36
C ASP A 827 -15.88 12.56 7.42
N ARG A 828 -16.58 12.56 6.28
CA ARG A 828 -17.95 13.08 6.18
C ARG A 828 -18.69 12.49 5.00
N LEU A 829 -19.97 12.16 5.13
CA LEU A 829 -20.84 11.97 3.96
C LEU A 829 -20.93 13.29 3.14
N LEU A 830 -21.12 13.24 1.82
CA LEU A 830 -21.47 14.42 1.01
C LEU A 830 -22.93 14.35 0.60
N PHE A 831 -23.33 13.23 0.00
CA PHE A 831 -24.69 12.89 -0.36
C PHE A 831 -24.78 11.39 -0.64
N SER A 832 -26.01 10.90 -0.76
CA SER A 832 -26.30 9.61 -1.39
C SER A 832 -27.12 9.79 -2.65
N SER A 833 -27.06 8.80 -3.54
CA SER A 833 -27.91 8.71 -4.74
C SER A 833 -28.16 7.24 -5.09
N PRO A 834 -29.39 6.85 -5.48
CA PRO A 834 -29.68 5.52 -5.99
C PRO A 834 -28.99 5.31 -7.34
N ASP A 835 -28.86 4.03 -7.73
CA ASP A 835 -28.43 3.67 -9.07
C ASP A 835 -29.53 3.98 -10.10
N VAL A 836 -29.44 5.18 -10.63
CA VAL A 836 -30.31 5.66 -11.70
C VAL A 836 -29.92 5.13 -13.09
N THR A 837 -28.83 4.37 -13.23
CA THR A 837 -28.33 3.88 -14.52
C THR A 837 -28.94 2.52 -14.89
N THR A 838 -29.12 1.66 -13.89
CA THR A 838 -29.67 0.30 -14.05
C THR A 838 -31.11 0.16 -13.58
N GLY A 839 -31.60 1.13 -12.79
CA GLY A 839 -32.87 0.99 -12.07
C GLY A 839 -32.81 -0.01 -10.91
N GLY A 840 -31.59 -0.44 -10.52
CA GLY A 840 -31.38 -1.33 -9.39
C GLY A 840 -31.65 -0.65 -8.03
N PRO A 841 -31.88 -1.44 -6.97
CA PRO A 841 -32.20 -0.92 -5.63
C PRO A 841 -30.98 -0.32 -4.88
N GLU A 842 -29.79 -0.35 -5.48
CA GLU A 842 -28.54 0.04 -4.83
C GLU A 842 -28.42 1.57 -4.63
N ILE A 843 -27.84 1.97 -3.49
CA ILE A 843 -27.65 3.38 -3.13
C ILE A 843 -26.18 3.66 -2.92
N TYR A 844 -25.64 4.51 -3.78
CA TYR A 844 -24.27 4.99 -3.70
C TYR A 844 -24.18 6.16 -2.73
N ARG A 845 -23.21 6.10 -1.82
CA ARG A 845 -22.90 7.13 -0.83
C ARG A 845 -21.54 7.70 -1.16
N VAL A 846 -21.46 9.01 -1.31
CA VAL A 846 -20.20 9.71 -1.58
C VAL A 846 -19.68 10.30 -0.28
N TYR A 847 -18.54 9.84 0.19
CA TYR A 847 -17.86 10.35 1.37
C TYR A 847 -16.73 11.30 0.99
N ARG A 848 -16.37 12.21 1.89
CA ARG A 848 -15.29 13.17 1.77
C ARG A 848 -14.18 12.80 2.74
N ASP A 849 -12.98 12.55 2.24
CA ASP A 849 -11.74 12.54 3.01
C ASP A 849 -11.08 13.92 2.86
N ALA A 850 -11.11 14.71 3.92
CA ALA A 850 -10.50 16.03 3.97
C ALA A 850 -8.98 15.97 4.19
N ALA A 851 -8.48 14.93 4.86
CA ALA A 851 -7.05 14.75 5.10
C ALA A 851 -6.30 14.37 3.81
N GLY A 852 -6.84 13.39 3.08
CA GLY A 852 -6.37 12.98 1.76
C GLY A 852 -6.86 13.88 0.64
N ASP A 853 -7.78 14.81 0.90
CA ASP A 853 -8.39 15.67 -0.12
C ASP A 853 -8.99 14.87 -1.29
N ALA A 854 -9.75 13.82 -0.97
CA ALA A 854 -10.50 12.98 -1.91
C ALA A 854 -12.00 12.91 -1.59
N ALA A 855 -12.81 12.47 -2.56
CA ALA A 855 -14.19 12.04 -2.36
C ALA A 855 -14.36 10.63 -2.92
N ILE A 856 -15.02 9.75 -2.17
CA ILE A 856 -15.03 8.30 -2.39
C ILE A 856 -16.48 7.81 -2.44
N ALA A 857 -16.86 7.15 -3.51
CA ALA A 857 -18.16 6.52 -3.67
C ALA A 857 -18.18 5.10 -3.08
N CYS A 858 -19.26 4.72 -2.41
CA CYS A 858 -19.45 3.37 -1.84
C CYS A 858 -20.90 2.89 -2.04
N PRO A 859 -21.15 1.59 -2.24
CA PRO A 859 -20.20 0.47 -2.16
C PRO A 859 -19.23 0.39 -3.36
N SER A 860 -18.17 -0.43 -3.24
CA SER A 860 -17.34 -0.85 -4.39
C SER A 860 -18.19 -1.57 -5.43
N ILE A 861 -17.91 -1.28 -6.70
CA ILE A 861 -18.45 -2.06 -7.81
C ILE A 861 -17.31 -2.90 -8.38
N ALA A 862 -17.58 -4.19 -8.58
CA ALA A 862 -16.59 -5.07 -9.19
C ALA A 862 -16.29 -4.61 -10.64
N SER A 863 -15.03 -4.73 -11.07
CA SER A 863 -14.56 -4.18 -12.35
C SER A 863 -15.27 -4.79 -13.56
N ASP A 864 -15.65 -6.07 -13.48
CA ASP A 864 -16.46 -6.80 -14.48
C ASP A 864 -17.88 -6.24 -14.61
N ARG A 865 -18.50 -5.88 -13.48
CA ARG A 865 -19.81 -5.22 -13.47
C ARG A 865 -19.70 -3.79 -14.01
N LEU A 866 -18.65 -3.05 -13.64
CA LEU A 866 -18.40 -1.72 -14.19
C LEU A 866 -18.22 -1.76 -15.71
N LEU A 867 -17.47 -2.75 -16.22
CA LEU A 867 -17.29 -3.01 -17.65
C LEU A 867 -18.61 -3.31 -18.34
N THR A 868 -19.43 -4.18 -17.75
CA THR A 868 -20.77 -4.49 -18.25
C THR A 868 -21.62 -3.22 -18.37
N LEU A 869 -21.61 -2.37 -17.35
CA LEU A 869 -22.32 -1.08 -17.37
C LEU A 869 -21.78 -0.13 -18.44
N CYS A 870 -20.47 -0.11 -18.69
CA CYS A 870 -19.87 0.67 -19.78
C CYS A 870 -20.29 0.13 -21.16
N THR A 871 -20.36 -1.19 -21.34
CA THR A 871 -20.80 -1.82 -22.60
C THR A 871 -22.30 -1.61 -22.86
N GLU A 872 -23.14 -1.75 -21.83
CA GLU A 872 -24.57 -1.43 -21.93
C GLU A 872 -24.81 0.04 -22.28
N ARG A 873 -24.05 0.94 -21.66
CA ARG A 873 -24.03 2.37 -21.96
C ARG A 873 -23.67 2.62 -23.42
N GLN A 874 -22.62 1.98 -23.95
CA GLN A 874 -22.24 2.11 -25.36
C GLN A 874 -23.37 1.66 -26.30
N ARG A 875 -24.07 0.56 -25.99
CA ARG A 875 -25.25 0.12 -26.77
C ARG A 875 -26.39 1.15 -26.75
N ARG A 876 -26.62 1.84 -25.62
CA ARG A 876 -27.67 2.86 -25.48
C ARG A 876 -27.32 4.19 -26.15
N SER A 877 -26.04 4.52 -26.26
CA SER A 877 -25.55 5.80 -26.82
C SER A 877 -25.91 6.05 -28.30
N GLY A 878 -26.36 5.02 -29.02
CA GLY A 878 -26.93 5.13 -30.38
C GLY A 878 -28.40 5.59 -30.45
N SER A 879 -29.11 5.68 -29.32
CA SER A 879 -30.46 6.25 -29.22
C SER A 879 -30.41 7.64 -28.59
N SER A 880 -30.98 8.64 -29.26
CA SER A 880 -31.14 10.00 -28.72
C SER A 880 -32.17 9.99 -27.58
N VAL A 881 -31.76 9.55 -26.39
CA VAL A 881 -32.62 9.64 -25.21
C VAL A 881 -32.46 11.06 -24.66
N VAL A 882 -33.36 11.94 -25.08
CA VAL A 882 -33.69 13.11 -24.25
C VAL A 882 -34.09 12.54 -22.88
N PRO A 883 -33.54 13.01 -21.74
CA PRO A 883 -34.06 12.63 -20.44
C PRO A 883 -35.49 13.17 -20.35
N SER A 884 -36.44 12.40 -20.85
CA SER A 884 -37.86 12.60 -20.67
C SER A 884 -38.10 12.52 -19.17
N ALA A 885 -38.77 13.53 -18.61
CA ALA A 885 -39.24 13.53 -17.23
C ALA A 885 -40.19 12.35 -16.89
N ASN A 886 -40.53 11.52 -17.88
CA ASN A 886 -41.38 10.34 -17.75
C ASN A 886 -40.55 9.07 -17.99
N VAL A 887 -39.93 8.56 -16.91
CA VAL A 887 -39.64 7.13 -16.77
C VAL A 887 -40.98 6.44 -16.49
N PRO A 888 -41.35 5.33 -17.17
CA PRO A 888 -42.63 4.67 -16.94
C PRO A 888 -42.76 4.25 -15.47
N ALA A 889 -43.92 4.50 -14.88
CA ALA A 889 -44.30 4.03 -13.55
C ALA A 889 -44.46 2.50 -13.57
N GLY A 890 -43.32 1.78 -13.56
CA GLY A 890 -43.25 0.37 -13.20
C GLY A 890 -43.01 0.26 -11.70
N GLU A 891 -43.75 -0.63 -11.06
CA GLU A 891 -43.88 -0.80 -9.61
C GLU A 891 -42.56 -0.69 -8.83
N GLY A 892 -42.44 0.34 -7.97
CA GLY A 892 -41.49 0.34 -6.85
C GLY A 892 -40.76 1.64 -6.54
N ILE A 893 -40.35 2.45 -7.54
CA ILE A 893 -39.57 3.69 -7.28
C ILE A 893 -40.12 4.83 -8.14
N SER A 894 -40.99 5.64 -7.53
CA SER A 894 -41.43 6.91 -8.09
C SER A 894 -40.24 7.87 -8.23
N VAL A 895 -39.82 8.13 -9.48
CA VAL A 895 -38.84 9.19 -9.84
C VAL A 895 -39.37 10.59 -9.52
N ALA A 896 -40.62 10.72 -9.02
CA ALA A 896 -41.36 11.97 -8.98
C ALA A 896 -40.79 13.05 -8.03
N ILE A 897 -39.88 12.76 -7.09
CA ILE A 897 -39.25 13.82 -6.28
C ILE A 897 -37.81 13.45 -5.91
N SER A 898 -36.85 13.64 -6.82
CA SER A 898 -35.46 13.76 -6.38
C SER A 898 -35.29 15.05 -5.55
N PRO A 899 -34.79 14.99 -4.31
CA PRO A 899 -34.75 16.13 -3.39
C PRO A 899 -33.73 17.21 -3.79
N PHE A 900 -32.96 16.96 -4.86
CA PHE A 900 -31.93 17.87 -5.35
C PHE A 900 -32.41 18.85 -6.43
N GLN A 901 -33.71 18.83 -6.75
CA GLN A 901 -34.27 19.76 -7.72
C GLN A 901 -34.04 21.21 -7.32
N ARG A 902 -33.48 21.98 -8.25
CA ARG A 902 -33.13 23.40 -8.09
C ARG A 902 -32.22 23.65 -6.89
N PHE A 903 -31.32 22.73 -6.55
CA PHE A 903 -30.28 22.94 -5.55
C PHE A 903 -29.61 24.32 -5.68
N ARG A 904 -29.64 25.09 -4.58
CA ARG A 904 -29.12 26.46 -4.49
C ARG A 904 -27.98 26.59 -3.48
N GLY A 905 -27.15 25.56 -3.33
CA GLY A 905 -25.95 25.63 -2.49
C GLY A 905 -24.85 26.54 -3.06
N GLY A 906 -23.94 26.97 -2.19
CA GLY A 906 -22.80 27.81 -2.54
C GLY A 906 -22.91 29.27 -2.06
N PRO A 907 -21.82 30.05 -2.15
CA PRO A 907 -21.72 31.41 -1.62
C PRO A 907 -22.66 32.40 -2.35
N ARG A 908 -23.13 33.45 -1.65
CA ARG A 908 -24.13 34.41 -2.18
C ARG A 908 -23.72 35.07 -3.50
N TRP A 909 -22.41 35.31 -3.71
CA TRP A 909 -21.89 35.87 -4.95
C TRP A 909 -22.19 35.00 -6.18
N ALA A 910 -22.34 33.67 -6.04
CA ALA A 910 -22.64 32.79 -7.17
C ALA A 910 -24.02 33.09 -7.78
N ARG A 911 -24.95 33.62 -6.98
CA ARG A 911 -26.26 34.10 -7.44
C ARG A 911 -26.12 35.41 -8.21
N ILE A 912 -25.18 36.27 -7.80
CA ILE A 912 -24.83 37.51 -8.50
C ILE A 912 -24.20 37.18 -9.87
N VAL A 913 -23.24 36.26 -9.91
CA VAL A 913 -22.61 35.79 -11.18
C VAL A 913 -23.65 35.18 -12.13
N ALA A 914 -24.61 34.43 -11.59
CA ALA A 914 -25.73 33.90 -12.37
C ALA A 914 -26.66 35.00 -12.93
N ALA A 915 -26.74 36.17 -12.28
CA ALA A 915 -27.55 37.32 -12.71
C ALA A 915 -26.80 38.27 -13.66
N LEU A 916 -25.49 38.47 -13.49
CA LEU A 916 -24.68 39.38 -14.31
C LEU A 916 -24.50 38.90 -15.76
N PRO A 917 -24.49 39.77 -16.78
CA PRO A 917 -24.09 39.39 -18.14
C PRO A 917 -22.68 38.78 -18.12
N SER A 918 -22.46 37.63 -18.77
CA SER A 918 -21.11 37.05 -18.85
C SER A 918 -20.22 37.91 -19.75
N PRO A 919 -18.91 38.07 -19.45
CA PRO A 919 -17.96 38.79 -20.31
C PRO A 919 -17.82 38.20 -21.72
N TYR A 920 -18.48 37.08 -22.03
CA TYR A 920 -18.44 36.38 -23.31
C TYR A 920 -19.00 37.14 -24.52
N TRP A 921 -19.71 38.26 -24.35
CA TRP A 921 -20.16 39.08 -25.49
C TRP A 921 -19.01 39.77 -26.26
N ARG A 922 -17.80 39.82 -25.70
CA ARG A 922 -16.57 40.22 -26.43
C ARG A 922 -15.88 39.04 -27.16
N LEU A 923 -16.33 37.81 -26.95
CA LEU A 923 -15.85 36.59 -27.61
C LEU A 923 -16.86 36.05 -28.63
N ALA A 924 -17.85 36.87 -29.00
CA ALA A 924 -18.97 36.58 -29.89
C ALA A 924 -18.57 36.48 -31.38
N GLY A 925 -17.47 35.78 -31.67
CA GLY A 925 -17.28 35.10 -32.95
C GLY A 925 -17.44 33.61 -32.70
N ALA A 926 -18.15 32.88 -33.56
CA ALA A 926 -18.40 31.43 -33.49
C ALA A 926 -17.13 30.54 -33.61
N LYS A 927 -15.97 31.06 -33.19
CA LYS A 927 -14.65 30.44 -33.11
C LYS A 927 -13.92 30.78 -31.80
N ALA A 928 -14.63 31.06 -30.71
CA ALA A 928 -14.02 30.96 -29.37
C ALA A 928 -13.81 29.47 -29.07
N ALA A 929 -12.81 28.91 -29.75
CA ALA A 929 -12.51 27.49 -29.91
C ALA A 929 -12.66 26.74 -28.59
N ALA A 930 -13.46 25.67 -28.62
CA ALA A 930 -13.11 24.52 -27.82
C ALA A 930 -11.70 24.13 -28.28
N GLU A 931 -10.65 24.57 -27.57
CA GLU A 931 -9.34 23.95 -27.73
C GLU A 931 -9.59 22.44 -27.65
N THR A 932 -9.22 21.72 -28.70
CA THR A 932 -9.35 20.27 -28.73
C THR A 932 -8.55 19.69 -27.55
N PRO A 933 -8.96 18.54 -26.99
CA PRO A 933 -8.21 17.86 -25.94
C PRO A 933 -6.70 17.78 -26.25
N THR A 934 -6.35 17.61 -27.53
CA THR A 934 -4.96 17.60 -28.01
C THR A 934 -4.27 18.97 -27.95
N GLY A 935 -4.93 20.05 -28.35
CA GLY A 935 -4.38 21.41 -28.19
C GLY A 935 -4.01 21.72 -26.73
N ARG A 936 -4.81 21.22 -25.78
CA ARG A 936 -4.56 21.36 -24.34
C ARG A 936 -3.46 20.45 -23.85
N LEU A 937 -3.45 19.18 -24.27
CA LEU A 937 -2.38 18.22 -23.98
C LEU A 937 -1.03 18.81 -24.39
N ARG A 938 -0.93 19.37 -25.60
CA ARG A 938 0.26 20.07 -26.10
C ARG A 938 0.63 21.27 -25.23
N SER A 939 -0.35 22.11 -24.85
CA SER A 939 -0.10 23.25 -23.94
C SER A 939 0.43 22.82 -22.56
N MET A 940 0.20 21.56 -22.16
CA MET A 940 0.64 20.99 -20.90
C MET A 940 2.08 20.47 -21.00
N VAL A 941 2.37 19.60 -21.98
CA VAL A 941 3.61 18.78 -22.04
C VAL A 941 4.90 19.50 -22.47
N GLY A 942 4.83 20.79 -22.83
CA GLY A 942 6.00 21.64 -23.09
C GLY A 942 6.66 21.43 -24.47
N PRO A 943 7.54 22.35 -24.92
CA PRO A 943 8.11 22.33 -26.28
C PRO A 943 8.80 21.01 -26.64
N GLU A 944 9.54 20.44 -25.69
CA GLU A 944 10.33 19.20 -25.80
C GLU A 944 9.51 17.99 -26.30
N LEU A 945 8.24 17.91 -25.92
CA LEU A 945 7.32 16.82 -26.29
C LEU A 945 6.34 17.24 -27.41
N THR A 946 6.34 18.51 -27.82
CA THR A 946 5.40 19.05 -28.82
C THR A 946 6.04 19.42 -30.16
N GLY A 947 7.36 19.21 -30.30
CA GLY A 947 8.11 19.38 -31.54
C GLY A 947 7.90 18.23 -32.54
N ASP A 948 8.71 18.21 -33.61
CA ASP A 948 8.69 17.18 -34.66
C ASP A 948 9.22 15.80 -34.22
N SER A 949 9.48 15.60 -32.92
CA SER A 949 9.99 14.37 -32.33
C SER A 949 8.93 13.25 -32.28
N SER A 950 9.33 12.03 -32.63
CA SER A 950 8.51 10.82 -32.52
C SER A 950 8.40 10.37 -31.06
N VAL A 951 7.50 10.98 -30.29
CA VAL A 951 7.21 10.61 -28.89
C VAL A 951 6.44 9.28 -28.85
N ARG A 952 6.89 8.31 -28.05
CA ARG A 952 6.13 7.08 -27.77
C ARG A 952 5.14 7.35 -26.65
N ALA A 953 3.85 7.30 -26.95
CA ALA A 953 2.80 7.61 -25.97
C ALA A 953 1.81 6.45 -25.78
N LEU A 954 1.52 6.15 -24.52
CA LEU A 954 0.48 5.21 -24.12
C LEU A 954 -0.78 5.97 -23.71
N VAL A 955 -1.92 5.69 -24.34
CA VAL A 955 -3.22 6.27 -23.99
C VAL A 955 -4.03 5.24 -23.21
N VAL A 956 -4.21 5.47 -21.91
CA VAL A 956 -4.87 4.54 -20.99
C VAL A 956 -6.37 4.82 -20.96
N GLY A 957 -7.19 3.84 -21.35
CA GLY A 957 -8.62 4.02 -21.62
C GLY A 957 -8.86 4.80 -22.91
N CYS A 958 -8.35 4.28 -24.03
CA CYS A 958 -8.46 4.96 -25.31
C CYS A 958 -9.86 4.90 -25.93
N TYR A 959 -10.78 4.12 -25.35
CA TYR A 959 -12.16 3.95 -25.78
C TYR A 959 -12.28 3.70 -27.30
N ASP A 960 -13.09 4.47 -28.01
CA ASP A 960 -13.31 4.41 -29.48
C ASP A 960 -12.13 4.98 -30.30
N GLY A 961 -11.03 5.39 -29.67
CA GLY A 961 -9.84 5.94 -30.31
C GLY A 961 -9.93 7.42 -30.71
N ARG A 962 -11.00 8.16 -30.35
CA ARG A 962 -11.18 9.56 -30.77
C ARG A 962 -10.08 10.51 -30.29
N ASP A 963 -9.63 10.35 -29.05
CA ASP A 963 -8.51 11.14 -28.53
C ASP A 963 -7.21 10.79 -29.27
N MET A 964 -7.03 9.53 -29.70
CA MET A 964 -5.89 9.12 -30.50
C MET A 964 -5.95 9.70 -31.93
N ASP A 965 -7.14 9.80 -32.54
CA ASP A 965 -7.34 10.47 -33.83
C ASP A 965 -6.95 11.95 -33.77
N ASP A 966 -7.42 12.67 -32.75
CA ASP A 966 -7.12 14.09 -32.53
C ASP A 966 -5.60 14.30 -32.29
N ILE A 967 -4.96 13.41 -31.49
CA ILE A 967 -3.51 13.45 -31.26
C ILE A 967 -2.73 13.19 -32.55
N LYS A 968 -3.07 12.15 -33.33
CA LYS A 968 -2.43 11.85 -34.61
C LYS A 968 -2.61 12.97 -35.63
N SER A 969 -3.75 13.65 -35.63
CA SER A 969 -4.02 14.73 -36.60
C SER A 969 -3.13 15.97 -36.43
N THR A 970 -2.50 16.14 -35.26
CA THR A 970 -1.70 17.33 -34.95
C THR A 970 -0.29 17.03 -34.45
N THR A 971 0.11 15.75 -34.37
CA THR A 971 1.43 15.30 -33.88
C THR A 971 1.96 14.11 -34.69
N LYS A 972 3.28 13.86 -34.61
CA LYS A 972 3.94 12.66 -35.16
C LYS A 972 4.12 11.56 -34.10
N TRP A 973 3.33 11.58 -33.03
CA TRP A 973 3.50 10.65 -31.91
C TRP A 973 3.12 9.21 -32.29
N ILE A 974 3.85 8.26 -31.73
CA ILE A 974 3.58 6.82 -31.87
C ILE A 974 2.65 6.43 -30.73
N LEU A 975 1.37 6.25 -31.03
CA LEU A 975 0.34 6.00 -30.03
C LEU A 975 0.06 4.50 -29.87
N THR A 976 0.07 4.04 -28.62
CA THR A 976 -0.46 2.74 -28.20
C THR A 976 -1.62 2.98 -27.25
N GLY A 977 -2.74 2.29 -27.46
CA GLY A 977 -3.93 2.38 -26.61
C GLY A 977 -4.03 1.20 -25.64
N LEU A 978 -4.54 1.44 -24.43
CA LEU A 978 -5.07 0.40 -23.56
C LEU A 978 -6.58 0.60 -23.41
N GLU A 979 -7.37 -0.44 -23.58
CA GLU A 979 -8.81 -0.36 -23.37
C GLU A 979 -9.39 -1.68 -22.87
N THR A 980 -10.14 -1.61 -21.77
CA THR A 980 -10.79 -2.77 -21.15
C THR A 980 -12.12 -3.13 -21.81
N ASN A 981 -12.84 -2.16 -22.38
CA ASN A 981 -14.07 -2.39 -23.12
C ASN A 981 -13.76 -2.96 -24.51
N THR A 982 -14.04 -4.25 -24.69
CA THR A 982 -13.73 -4.98 -25.93
C THR A 982 -14.42 -4.42 -27.17
N THR A 983 -15.62 -3.82 -27.03
CA THR A 983 -16.35 -3.22 -28.15
C THR A 983 -15.70 -1.92 -28.58
N ALA A 984 -15.41 -1.02 -27.63
CA ALA A 984 -14.71 0.23 -27.93
C ALA A 984 -13.29 0.00 -28.46
N ALA A 985 -12.56 -0.97 -27.88
CA ALA A 985 -11.25 -1.40 -28.36
C ALA A 985 -11.30 -1.86 -29.82
N ALA A 986 -12.31 -2.68 -30.18
CA ALA A 986 -12.49 -3.14 -31.56
C ALA A 986 -12.81 -1.98 -32.54
N GLU A 987 -13.56 -0.97 -32.11
CA GLU A 987 -13.80 0.24 -32.90
C GLU A 987 -12.52 1.05 -33.12
N ALA A 988 -11.69 1.19 -32.09
CA ALA A 988 -10.39 1.87 -32.20
C ALA A 988 -9.41 1.09 -33.09
N GLU A 989 -9.37 -0.24 -32.98
CA GLU A 989 -8.59 -1.12 -33.85
C GLU A 989 -9.05 -1.02 -35.31
N ALA A 990 -10.37 -0.96 -35.56
CA ALA A 990 -10.94 -0.77 -36.90
C ALA A 990 -10.54 0.56 -37.56
N LYS A 991 -10.23 1.59 -36.75
CA LYS A 991 -9.65 2.86 -37.22
C LYS A 991 -8.12 2.78 -37.46
N GLY A 992 -7.51 1.63 -37.25
CA GLY A 992 -6.07 1.40 -37.42
C GLY A 992 -5.22 1.83 -36.22
N HIS A 993 -5.79 1.93 -35.03
CA HIS A 993 -5.02 2.14 -33.80
C HIS A 993 -4.47 0.82 -33.24
N ARG A 994 -3.26 0.86 -32.67
CA ARG A 994 -2.69 -0.26 -31.92
C ARG A 994 -3.25 -0.22 -30.50
N VAL A 995 -4.11 -1.18 -30.15
CA VAL A 995 -4.80 -1.22 -28.84
C VAL A 995 -4.56 -2.57 -28.17
N PHE A 996 -4.30 -2.56 -26.86
CA PHE A 996 -4.22 -3.77 -26.04
C PHE A 996 -5.39 -3.83 -25.07
N ARG A 997 -6.01 -5.01 -25.00
CA ARG A 997 -7.22 -5.24 -24.22
C ARG A 997 -6.89 -5.78 -22.84
N CYS A 998 -6.51 -4.90 -21.92
CA CYS A 998 -6.20 -5.28 -20.55
C CYS A 998 -6.48 -4.14 -19.57
N ASN A 999 -6.54 -4.48 -18.28
CA ASN A 999 -6.58 -3.46 -17.26
C ASN A 999 -5.22 -2.73 -17.18
N PRO A 1000 -5.20 -1.42 -16.85
CA PRO A 1000 -3.96 -0.64 -16.82
C PRO A 1000 -2.89 -1.18 -15.87
N GLN A 1001 -3.28 -1.78 -14.75
CA GLN A 1001 -2.37 -2.47 -13.81
C GLN A 1001 -1.62 -3.67 -14.39
N ASP A 1002 -2.19 -4.33 -15.41
CA ASP A 1002 -1.71 -5.57 -16.02
C ASP A 1002 -0.96 -5.27 -17.32
N ALA A 1003 -0.89 -3.99 -17.71
CA ALA A 1003 -0.27 -3.53 -18.95
C ALA A 1003 1.17 -4.00 -19.08
N PHE A 1004 1.95 -4.01 -18.00
CA PHE A 1004 3.34 -4.48 -18.01
C PHE A 1004 3.50 -5.98 -18.30
N MET A 1005 2.45 -6.79 -18.15
CA MET A 1005 2.43 -8.21 -18.52
C MET A 1005 1.87 -8.46 -19.91
N THR A 1006 1.09 -7.50 -20.42
CA THR A 1006 0.35 -7.66 -21.70
C THR A 1006 1.10 -7.03 -22.87
N LEU A 1007 1.80 -5.93 -22.62
CA LEU A 1007 2.60 -5.25 -23.64
C LEU A 1007 3.87 -6.08 -23.93
N PRO A 1008 4.39 -6.04 -25.18
CA PRO A 1008 5.63 -6.74 -25.53
C PRO A 1008 6.80 -6.34 -24.62
N ASP A 1009 7.66 -7.31 -24.31
CA ASP A 1009 8.85 -7.09 -23.47
C ASP A 1009 9.72 -5.94 -24.00
N GLY A 1010 10.13 -5.06 -23.07
CA GLY A 1010 10.95 -3.89 -23.39
C GLY A 1010 10.17 -2.66 -23.91
N GLU A 1011 8.84 -2.72 -24.01
CA GLU A 1011 8.05 -1.51 -24.32
C GLU A 1011 8.10 -0.49 -23.18
N VAL A 1012 8.65 0.69 -23.50
CA VAL A 1012 8.65 1.88 -22.64
C VAL A 1012 8.09 3.08 -23.40
N PHE A 1013 7.58 4.05 -22.64
CA PHE A 1013 6.90 5.25 -23.14
C PHE A 1013 7.49 6.52 -22.56
N ASP A 1014 7.62 7.54 -23.40
CA ASP A 1014 8.00 8.90 -23.01
C ASP A 1014 6.83 9.61 -22.32
N LEU A 1015 5.61 9.22 -22.68
CA LEU A 1015 4.38 9.80 -22.16
C LEU A 1015 3.33 8.71 -21.90
N ILE A 1016 2.69 8.74 -20.74
CA ILE A 1016 1.46 7.98 -20.49
C ILE A 1016 0.35 8.98 -20.23
N PHE A 1017 -0.72 8.94 -21.04
CA PHE A 1017 -1.86 9.83 -20.94
C PHE A 1017 -3.08 9.10 -20.37
N LEU A 1018 -3.65 9.64 -19.29
CA LEU A 1018 -4.84 9.14 -18.61
C LEU A 1018 -5.99 10.14 -18.82
N PRO A 1019 -6.75 10.03 -19.93
CA PRO A 1019 -7.92 10.86 -20.19
C PRO A 1019 -9.15 10.44 -19.37
N SER A 1020 -9.37 11.06 -18.21
CA SER A 1020 -10.59 10.83 -17.41
C SER A 1020 -10.82 9.36 -17.03
N VAL A 1021 -9.73 8.67 -16.66
CA VAL A 1021 -9.77 7.26 -16.23
C VAL A 1021 -9.39 7.06 -14.77
N LEU A 1022 -8.60 7.98 -14.19
CA LEU A 1022 -8.08 7.86 -12.82
C LEU A 1022 -9.22 7.77 -11.80
N GLU A 1023 -10.30 8.50 -12.03
CA GLU A 1023 -11.46 8.58 -11.16
C GLU A 1023 -12.28 7.28 -11.13
N HIS A 1024 -12.06 6.36 -12.06
CA HIS A 1024 -12.80 5.09 -12.16
C HIS A 1024 -12.22 3.97 -11.29
N TRP A 1025 -11.03 4.16 -10.71
CA TRP A 1025 -10.37 3.12 -9.92
C TRP A 1025 -10.62 3.31 -8.42
N ASP A 1026 -10.88 2.19 -7.73
CA ASP A 1026 -10.99 2.20 -6.26
C ASP A 1026 -9.60 2.44 -5.61
N ASP A 1027 -8.52 1.95 -6.22
CA ASP A 1027 -7.13 2.21 -5.80
C ASP A 1027 -6.28 2.81 -6.95
N PRO A 1028 -6.34 4.14 -7.14
CA PRO A 1028 -5.53 4.81 -8.16
C PRO A 1028 -4.02 4.80 -7.85
N ALA A 1029 -3.59 4.57 -6.61
CA ALA A 1029 -2.17 4.55 -6.26
C ALA A 1029 -1.50 3.29 -6.82
N TRP A 1030 -2.15 2.14 -6.62
CA TRP A 1030 -1.67 0.88 -7.16
C TRP A 1030 -1.53 0.90 -8.68
N VAL A 1031 -2.54 1.42 -9.40
CA VAL A 1031 -2.48 1.52 -10.86
C VAL A 1031 -1.35 2.43 -11.33
N LEU A 1032 -1.15 3.59 -10.67
CA LEU A 1032 -0.04 4.49 -11.02
C LEU A 1032 1.33 3.82 -10.82
N ARG A 1033 1.55 3.07 -9.73
CA ARG A 1033 2.81 2.32 -9.52
C ARG A 1033 3.09 1.33 -10.63
N ARG A 1034 2.04 0.65 -11.14
CA ARG A 1034 2.18 -0.31 -12.24
C ARG A 1034 2.51 0.39 -13.56
N LEU A 1035 1.85 1.50 -13.87
CA LEU A 1035 2.11 2.28 -15.08
C LEU A 1035 3.50 2.92 -15.08
N GLN A 1036 4.07 3.28 -13.91
CA GLN A 1036 5.43 3.83 -13.83
C GLN A 1036 6.50 2.90 -14.39
N ARG A 1037 6.29 1.59 -14.32
CA ARG A 1037 7.24 0.58 -14.85
C ARG A 1037 7.37 0.65 -16.37
N LEU A 1038 6.41 1.27 -17.04
CA LEU A 1038 6.37 1.46 -18.48
C LEU A 1038 6.93 2.83 -18.91
N LEU A 1039 7.37 3.68 -17.98
CA LEU A 1039 7.96 4.97 -18.32
C LEU A 1039 9.45 4.85 -18.61
N THR A 1040 9.94 5.69 -19.54
CA THR A 1040 11.37 5.99 -19.61
C THR A 1040 11.83 6.76 -18.36
N PRO A 1041 13.14 6.83 -18.04
CA PRO A 1041 13.63 7.58 -16.88
C PRO A 1041 13.23 9.07 -16.86
N THR A 1042 12.99 9.66 -18.03
CA THR A 1042 12.50 11.04 -18.19
C THR A 1042 11.01 11.13 -18.50
N GLY A 1043 10.32 9.99 -18.52
CA GLY A 1043 8.92 9.88 -18.92
C GLY A 1043 7.97 10.63 -17.98
N ARG A 1044 6.83 11.05 -18.54
CA ARG A 1044 5.81 11.83 -17.82
C ARG A 1044 4.45 11.14 -17.88
N ILE A 1045 3.70 11.16 -16.78
CA ILE A 1045 2.28 10.80 -16.80
C ILE A 1045 1.45 12.07 -16.88
N VAL A 1046 0.59 12.20 -17.88
CA VAL A 1046 -0.39 13.28 -17.98
C VAL A 1046 -1.74 12.76 -17.56
N ILE A 1047 -2.36 13.44 -16.59
CA ILE A 1047 -3.65 13.07 -16.04
C ILE A 1047 -4.65 14.18 -16.37
N ARG A 1048 -5.77 13.80 -16.96
CA ARG A 1048 -7.01 14.60 -16.98
C ARG A 1048 -8.00 13.91 -16.05
N THR A 1049 -8.54 14.61 -15.06
CA THR A 1049 -9.49 14.02 -14.10
C THR A 1049 -10.39 15.12 -13.49
N PRO A 1050 -11.61 14.82 -13.03
CA PRO A 1050 -12.46 15.77 -12.34
C PRO A 1050 -11.78 16.44 -11.14
N ASN A 1051 -12.11 17.71 -10.91
CA ASN A 1051 -11.54 18.51 -9.84
C ASN A 1051 -12.51 18.66 -8.67
N LEU A 1052 -12.20 18.03 -7.54
CA LEU A 1052 -12.99 18.18 -6.31
C LEU A 1052 -12.94 19.63 -5.75
N ASP A 1053 -11.93 20.42 -6.10
CA ASP A 1053 -11.84 21.84 -5.73
C ASP A 1053 -12.80 22.76 -6.51
N SER A 1054 -13.55 22.23 -7.49
CA SER A 1054 -14.40 22.99 -8.41
C SER A 1054 -15.39 23.95 -7.73
N MET A 1055 -15.52 25.17 -8.29
CA MET A 1055 -16.60 26.09 -7.91
C MET A 1055 -17.97 25.66 -8.44
N LEU A 1056 -18.06 25.02 -9.60
CA LEU A 1056 -19.33 24.52 -10.11
C LEU A 1056 -19.83 23.34 -9.28
N ARG A 1057 -18.95 22.45 -8.80
CA ARG A 1057 -19.32 21.45 -7.78
C ARG A 1057 -19.96 22.08 -6.56
N ARG A 1058 -19.41 23.20 -6.04
CA ARG A 1058 -20.01 23.88 -4.88
C ARG A 1058 -21.37 24.51 -5.19
N ARG A 1059 -21.56 24.99 -6.41
CA ARG A 1059 -22.81 25.60 -6.86
C ARG A 1059 -23.91 24.57 -7.10
N PHE A 1060 -23.57 23.45 -7.73
CA PHE A 1060 -24.52 22.41 -8.15
C PHE A 1060 -24.61 21.24 -7.16
N GLY A 1061 -23.66 21.11 -6.23
CA GLY A 1061 -23.71 20.12 -5.16
C GLY A 1061 -23.86 18.69 -5.70
N PRO A 1062 -24.86 17.92 -5.22
CA PRO A 1062 -25.15 16.57 -5.73
C PRO A 1062 -25.45 16.48 -7.23
N THR A 1063 -25.95 17.55 -7.85
CA THR A 1063 -26.30 17.59 -9.29
C THR A 1063 -25.16 18.07 -10.18
N TRP A 1064 -23.93 18.08 -9.67
CA TRP A 1064 -22.75 18.39 -10.46
C TRP A 1064 -22.42 17.23 -11.41
N TRP A 1065 -22.12 17.56 -12.66
CA TRP A 1065 -21.94 16.59 -13.75
C TRP A 1065 -20.93 15.47 -13.44
N PHE A 1066 -19.81 15.80 -12.82
CA PHE A 1066 -18.69 14.86 -12.67
C PHE A 1066 -18.84 13.85 -11.53
N TRP A 1067 -20.00 13.76 -10.86
CA TRP A 1067 -20.20 12.70 -9.89
C TRP A 1067 -20.39 11.31 -10.53
N GLN A 1068 -21.03 11.23 -11.70
CA GLN A 1068 -21.21 10.03 -12.54
C GLN A 1068 -21.15 8.68 -11.81
N LEU A 1069 -22.06 8.45 -10.87
CA LEU A 1069 -22.16 7.19 -10.12
C LEU A 1069 -22.85 6.14 -11.01
N PRO A 1070 -22.42 4.87 -10.98
CA PRO A 1070 -21.37 4.29 -10.12
C PRO A 1070 -19.94 4.32 -10.69
N TYR A 1071 -19.72 4.99 -11.82
CA TYR A 1071 -18.46 4.95 -12.57
C TYR A 1071 -17.32 5.71 -11.89
N HIS A 1072 -17.55 6.94 -11.42
CA HIS A 1072 -16.52 7.69 -10.72
C HIS A 1072 -16.48 7.28 -9.25
N ARG A 1073 -15.41 6.59 -8.89
CA ARG A 1073 -15.14 5.99 -7.59
C ARG A 1073 -14.42 6.95 -6.66
N VAL A 1074 -13.36 7.58 -7.16
CA VAL A 1074 -12.45 8.41 -6.37
C VAL A 1074 -12.20 9.73 -7.10
N LEU A 1075 -12.73 10.83 -6.56
CA LEU A 1075 -12.46 12.17 -7.08
C LEU A 1075 -11.43 12.87 -6.21
N LEU A 1076 -10.44 13.51 -6.83
CA LEU A 1076 -9.34 14.15 -6.14
C LEU A 1076 -9.46 15.67 -6.18
N GLY A 1077 -9.06 16.33 -5.10
CA GLY A 1077 -8.71 17.75 -5.13
C GLY A 1077 -7.24 17.93 -5.51
N ARG A 1078 -6.79 19.19 -5.62
CA ARG A 1078 -5.41 19.50 -6.04
C ARG A 1078 -4.37 19.07 -5.00
N ARG A 1079 -4.73 19.05 -3.72
CA ARG A 1079 -3.85 18.52 -2.67
C ARG A 1079 -3.88 17.00 -2.71
N GLY A 1080 -5.04 16.40 -2.93
CA GLY A 1080 -5.20 14.96 -3.01
C GLY A 1080 -4.39 14.34 -4.15
N LEU A 1081 -4.40 14.96 -5.32
CA LEU A 1081 -3.57 14.52 -6.45
C LEU A 1081 -2.07 14.61 -6.16
N ARG A 1082 -1.62 15.63 -5.39
CA ARG A 1082 -0.22 15.73 -4.96
C ARG A 1082 0.15 14.68 -3.92
N LEU A 1083 -0.75 14.37 -2.99
CA LEU A 1083 -0.55 13.33 -1.99
C LEU A 1083 -0.52 11.95 -2.65
N LEU A 1084 -1.42 11.69 -3.60
CA LEU A 1084 -1.44 10.48 -4.40
C LEU A 1084 -0.12 10.31 -5.17
N ALA A 1085 0.33 11.36 -5.87
CA ALA A 1085 1.61 11.34 -6.57
C ALA A 1085 2.78 11.02 -5.63
N ALA A 1086 2.84 11.68 -4.47
CA ALA A 1086 3.90 11.43 -3.49
C ALA A 1086 3.86 10.02 -2.90
N ALA A 1087 2.67 9.41 -2.76
CA ALA A 1087 2.50 8.04 -2.27
C ALA A 1087 3.00 6.96 -3.26
N VAL A 1088 3.32 7.37 -4.49
CA VAL A 1088 3.86 6.53 -5.57
C VAL A 1088 5.20 7.07 -6.08
N ASP A 1089 5.95 7.80 -5.24
CA ASP A 1089 7.28 8.33 -5.58
C ASP A 1089 7.31 9.21 -6.85
N MET A 1090 6.24 9.97 -7.07
CA MET A 1090 6.13 10.99 -8.12
C MET A 1090 5.88 12.38 -7.54
N ARG A 1091 6.22 13.39 -8.33
CA ARG A 1091 5.84 14.79 -8.07
C ARG A 1091 4.95 15.34 -9.17
N VAL A 1092 4.02 16.20 -8.77
CA VAL A 1092 3.24 17.02 -9.71
C VAL A 1092 4.12 18.18 -10.19
N GLU A 1093 4.58 18.11 -11.43
CA GLU A 1093 5.41 19.14 -12.07
C GLU A 1093 4.57 20.36 -12.46
N ARG A 1094 3.39 20.12 -13.04
CA ARG A 1094 2.48 21.17 -13.51
C ARG A 1094 1.04 20.76 -13.25
N LEU A 1095 0.20 21.72 -12.88
CA LEU A 1095 -1.24 21.52 -12.69
C LEU A 1095 -2.03 22.73 -13.21
N LYS A 1096 -3.02 22.49 -14.06
CA LYS A 1096 -4.01 23.48 -14.52
C LYS A 1096 -5.42 22.98 -14.21
N THR A 1097 -6.39 23.89 -14.16
CA THR A 1097 -7.80 23.51 -14.07
C THR A 1097 -8.62 24.23 -15.12
N ILE A 1098 -9.64 23.56 -15.64
CA ILE A 1098 -10.43 24.05 -16.78
C ILE A 1098 -11.91 23.78 -16.54
N THR A 1099 -12.76 24.69 -16.98
CA THR A 1099 -14.22 24.51 -17.03
C THR A 1099 -14.72 24.56 -18.47
N ASP A 1100 -15.40 23.50 -18.90
CA ASP A 1100 -15.99 23.39 -20.23
C ASP A 1100 -17.47 23.81 -20.25
N ALA A 1101 -17.91 24.37 -21.39
CA ALA A 1101 -19.29 24.83 -21.55
C ALA A 1101 -20.29 23.66 -21.54
N TYR A 1102 -19.91 22.50 -22.06
CA TYR A 1102 -20.72 21.28 -22.09
C TYR A 1102 -20.99 20.78 -20.67
N THR A 1103 -19.95 20.60 -19.87
CA THR A 1103 -20.04 20.07 -18.49
C THR A 1103 -20.76 21.03 -17.55
N ALA A 1104 -20.59 22.34 -17.77
CA ALA A 1104 -21.37 23.37 -17.11
C ALA A 1104 -22.85 23.33 -17.50
N ALA A 1105 -23.17 23.15 -18.79
CA ALA A 1105 -24.56 23.01 -19.27
C ALA A 1105 -25.22 21.76 -18.69
N ALA A 1106 -24.49 20.64 -18.64
CA ALA A 1106 -24.98 19.39 -18.06
C ALA A 1106 -25.29 19.54 -16.57
N SER A 1107 -24.42 20.21 -15.81
CA SER A 1107 -24.69 20.52 -14.39
C SER A 1107 -25.91 21.44 -14.20
N VAL A 1108 -26.15 22.36 -15.14
CA VAL A 1108 -27.38 23.20 -15.14
C VAL A 1108 -28.62 22.35 -15.38
N GLN A 1109 -28.59 21.47 -16.38
CA GLN A 1109 -29.72 20.59 -16.70
C GLN A 1109 -30.05 19.67 -15.52
N LEU A 1110 -29.05 18.94 -15.01
CA LEU A 1110 -29.18 18.03 -13.87
C LEU A 1110 -29.79 18.75 -12.65
N ASN A 1111 -29.38 20.00 -12.40
CA ASN A 1111 -29.96 20.79 -11.33
C ASN A 1111 -31.44 21.15 -11.57
N GLU A 1112 -31.86 21.44 -12.80
CA GLU A 1112 -33.26 21.78 -13.11
C GLU A 1112 -34.19 20.58 -12.96
N ILE A 1113 -33.74 19.39 -13.36
CA ILE A 1113 -34.49 18.13 -13.23
C ILE A 1113 -34.28 17.45 -11.87
N GLY A 1114 -33.31 17.93 -11.08
CA GLY A 1114 -33.02 17.43 -9.73
C GLY A 1114 -32.26 16.13 -9.66
N LEU A 1115 -31.66 15.69 -10.74
CA LEU A 1115 -30.98 14.40 -10.83
C LEU A 1115 -29.53 14.53 -10.31
N ALA A 1116 -29.20 13.82 -9.23
CA ALA A 1116 -27.85 13.79 -8.66
C ALA A 1116 -27.11 12.50 -8.98
N GLY A 1117 -25.79 12.59 -9.08
CA GLY A 1117 -24.95 11.43 -9.36
C GLY A 1117 -25.20 10.76 -10.72
N ILE A 1118 -26.03 11.35 -11.59
CA ILE A 1118 -26.52 10.71 -12.83
C ILE A 1118 -25.52 10.81 -13.98
N VAL A 1119 -25.61 9.83 -14.87
CA VAL A 1119 -24.95 9.77 -16.18
C VAL A 1119 -25.98 9.93 -17.30
N PRO A 1120 -26.23 11.14 -17.82
CA PRO A 1120 -26.87 11.30 -19.13
C PRO A 1120 -25.86 10.99 -20.23
N ASP A 1121 -26.17 10.06 -21.12
CA ASP A 1121 -25.39 9.84 -22.33
C ASP A 1121 -25.68 10.95 -23.33
N GLY A 1122 -24.63 11.68 -23.74
CA GLY A 1122 -24.72 12.66 -24.82
C GLY A 1122 -25.90 13.62 -24.67
N ALA A 1123 -25.93 14.42 -23.60
CA ALA A 1123 -27.01 15.36 -23.39
C ALA A 1123 -27.07 16.39 -24.53
N THR A 1124 -28.15 16.37 -25.30
CA THR A 1124 -28.54 17.50 -26.13
C THR A 1124 -29.23 18.52 -25.25
N PHE A 1125 -28.72 19.75 -25.27
CA PHE A 1125 -29.24 20.82 -24.43
C PHE A 1125 -30.21 21.68 -25.24
N GLU A 1126 -31.35 22.02 -24.64
CA GLU A 1126 -32.12 23.18 -25.10
C GLU A 1126 -31.19 24.40 -25.17
N MET A 1127 -31.39 25.28 -26.16
CA MET A 1127 -30.59 26.51 -26.29
C MET A 1127 -30.53 27.34 -25.00
N ARG A 1128 -31.60 27.33 -24.20
CA ARG A 1128 -31.65 28.00 -22.90
C ARG A 1128 -30.63 27.42 -21.90
N ILE A 1129 -30.52 26.10 -21.82
CA ILE A 1129 -29.57 25.40 -20.95
C ILE A 1129 -28.14 25.60 -21.46
N ALA A 1130 -27.93 25.43 -22.77
CA ALA A 1130 -26.63 25.65 -23.41
C ALA A 1130 -26.09 27.07 -23.15
N ARG A 1131 -26.92 28.10 -23.33
CA ARG A 1131 -26.56 29.50 -23.04
C ARG A 1131 -26.19 29.72 -21.57
N ARG A 1132 -26.91 29.08 -20.64
CA ARG A 1132 -26.59 29.16 -19.20
C ARG A 1132 -25.30 28.42 -18.86
N GLY A 1133 -25.04 27.26 -19.45
CA GLY A 1133 -23.77 26.54 -19.32
C GLY A 1133 -22.59 27.35 -19.82
N ALA A 1134 -22.69 27.90 -21.03
CA ALA A 1134 -21.67 28.79 -21.62
C ALA A 1134 -21.41 30.03 -20.74
N LYS A 1135 -22.47 30.61 -20.16
CA LYS A 1135 -22.37 31.72 -19.20
C LYS A 1135 -21.52 31.33 -17.98
N TRP A 1136 -21.79 30.16 -17.39
CA TRP A 1136 -21.03 29.65 -16.23
C TRP A 1136 -19.58 29.36 -16.58
N ALA A 1137 -19.32 28.69 -17.70
CA ALA A 1137 -17.96 28.41 -18.16
C ALA A 1137 -17.16 29.69 -18.44
N GLY A 1138 -17.77 30.71 -19.03
CA GLY A 1138 -17.10 32.00 -19.26
C GLY A 1138 -16.67 32.70 -17.96
N TRP A 1139 -17.54 32.67 -16.95
CA TRP A 1139 -17.19 33.18 -15.63
C TRP A 1139 -16.14 32.31 -14.93
N ALA A 1140 -16.22 30.98 -15.06
CA ALA A 1140 -15.26 30.05 -14.47
C ALA A 1140 -13.85 30.24 -15.03
N ARG A 1141 -13.70 30.35 -16.35
CA ARG A 1141 -12.42 30.68 -16.99
C ARG A 1141 -11.83 31.99 -16.48
N THR A 1142 -12.68 33.00 -16.30
CA THR A 1142 -12.26 34.32 -15.84
C THR A 1142 -11.91 34.32 -14.35
N LEU A 1143 -12.68 33.66 -13.50
CA LEU A 1143 -12.60 33.87 -12.04
C LEU A 1143 -12.02 32.69 -11.26
N TRP A 1144 -12.03 31.47 -11.80
CA TRP A 1144 -11.79 30.25 -11.01
C TRP A 1144 -10.70 29.34 -11.59
N ASP A 1145 -10.68 29.13 -12.91
CA ASP A 1145 -9.74 28.21 -13.56
C ASP A 1145 -8.27 28.58 -13.25
N ARG A 1146 -7.92 29.87 -13.31
CA ARG A 1146 -6.57 30.37 -12.97
C ARG A 1146 -6.17 30.20 -11.50
N PHE A 1147 -7.13 30.00 -10.60
CA PHE A 1147 -6.86 29.75 -9.17
C PHE A 1147 -6.98 28.27 -8.80
N GLY A 1148 -7.08 27.38 -9.80
CA GLY A 1148 -7.20 25.94 -9.60
C GLY A 1148 -8.59 25.51 -9.14
N ARG A 1149 -9.63 26.27 -9.49
CA ARG A 1149 -11.02 26.06 -9.08
C ARG A 1149 -11.95 25.72 -10.24
N GLY A 1150 -11.38 25.34 -11.40
CA GLY A 1150 -12.13 24.81 -12.54
C GLY A 1150 -12.66 23.40 -12.29
N ASP A 1151 -13.44 22.89 -13.23
CA ASP A 1151 -14.15 21.60 -13.12
C ASP A 1151 -13.28 20.36 -13.34
N GLU A 1152 -12.27 20.45 -14.19
CA GLU A 1152 -11.32 19.37 -14.48
C GLU A 1152 -9.90 19.81 -14.10
N MET A 1153 -9.07 18.87 -13.64
CA MET A 1153 -7.63 19.05 -13.45
C MET A 1153 -6.87 18.42 -14.59
N TRP A 1154 -5.84 19.12 -15.06
CA TRP A 1154 -4.80 18.61 -15.92
C TRP A 1154 -3.50 18.65 -15.16
N ALA A 1155 -2.85 17.51 -14.98
CA ALA A 1155 -1.60 17.41 -14.22
C ALA A 1155 -0.53 16.63 -14.97
N ILE A 1156 0.72 17.02 -14.75
CA ILE A 1156 1.90 16.28 -15.19
C ILE A 1156 2.56 15.71 -13.94
N LEU A 1157 2.71 14.39 -13.91
CA LEU A 1157 3.49 13.68 -12.91
C LEU A 1157 4.83 13.27 -13.50
N ARG A 1158 5.86 13.34 -12.67
CA ARG A 1158 7.22 12.90 -12.99
C ARG A 1158 7.78 12.10 -11.81
N LEU A 1159 8.53 11.05 -12.10
CA LEU A 1159 9.27 10.28 -11.09
C LEU A 1159 10.21 11.19 -10.29
N LEU A 1160 10.34 10.91 -8.99
CA LEU A 1160 11.17 11.68 -8.05
C LEU A 1160 12.68 11.43 -8.22
#